data_AF-Q0CRZ7-F1
#
_entry.id   AF-Q0CRZ7-F1
#
_cell.length_a   1.000
_cell.length_b   1.000
_cell.length_c   1.000
_cell.angle_alpha   90.00
_cell.angle_beta   90.00
_cell.angle_gamma   90.00
#
_symmetry.space_group_name_H-M   'P 1'
#
loop_
_entity.id
_entity.type
_entity.pdbx_description
1 polymer ?
#
loop_
_entity_poly.entity_id
_entity_poly.type
_entity_poly.pdbx_seq_one_letter_code
_entity_poly.pdbx_strand_id
1 'polypeptide(L)'
;MATFFGALLLYIVPPAGILFIYLLASLSLLFGMCLGWAWGLLTMKAALAARPASQTQALLQQLQQEAAAQAKATGEDPSFVAEKLIHDGFMLDARVTVIFYVLICLFVYAMSRIRVANPKFVLAQLFGIVVTDLFLLFGPTLPSFTPLLAKVLVEPAAIGIGIGAVCCLIFFPQSTSYAVLAKMEQLVRLGESPLRSTRGRLSRRTLNLQKLEAERTQIIGTFKAIAPAMAFLPLDLSRGRWGPHDIKSLNQPLRQVMMAGLSLLDFHIDRTALDQRLEKLDMQPENENMQTKEKGLHEVGRRQLLETANMMNALKDPENGAMRSSALDAMRESTSAVLDLCSQSVNLIADSIHAVNSTRWFARNQKIKMADLTDRVKHTRGTLSSARATCITRTTQQLIDSHADLFEENGELKSPEELGSYSLRGIILGMVVEERIIALAEATETLLDHLHCLLQTRPDNKFWLPFRLQYWLAWIVNGHQRVPVSGFSPGANDDDPDVLEEQTKEAHRQLRISRGYTRPVHRNQILKTFIMLYKWLTNPGGIEGRLGHYYSSNNPCRVHGGLYLFGGVSCARDSAGRSLGNGSMVYRLWAWNRERIRNGRHNSSNDGGPDVVASVPPTSLHNGSDYEWCDIRSCCRLQLR
;
A
#
# COMPACT_ATOMS: atom_id res chain seq x y z
N MET A 1 21.70 -12.84 -34.43
CA MET A 1 20.28 -12.60 -34.04
C MET A 1 19.83 -13.46 -32.86
N ALA A 2 20.00 -14.79 -32.88
CA ALA A 2 19.55 -15.67 -31.80
C ALA A 2 20.11 -15.32 -30.41
N THR A 3 21.43 -15.12 -30.30
CA THR A 3 22.08 -14.72 -29.04
C THR A 3 21.63 -13.34 -28.54
N PHE A 4 21.44 -12.39 -29.46
CA PHE A 4 20.93 -11.05 -29.14
C PHE A 4 19.51 -11.11 -28.57
N PHE A 5 18.61 -11.90 -29.18
CA PHE A 5 17.24 -12.04 -28.69
C PHE A 5 17.19 -12.66 -27.30
N GLY A 6 17.95 -13.75 -27.07
CA GLY A 6 18.07 -14.35 -25.74
C GLY A 6 18.60 -13.38 -24.68
N ALA A 7 19.60 -12.55 -25.02
CA ALA A 7 20.11 -11.52 -24.13
C ALA A 7 19.09 -10.39 -23.86
N LEU A 8 18.35 -9.98 -24.88
CA LEU A 8 17.28 -8.99 -24.76
C LEU A 8 16.15 -9.48 -23.84
N LEU A 9 15.81 -10.77 -23.88
CA LEU A 9 14.85 -11.34 -22.94
C LEU A 9 15.35 -11.34 -21.49
N LEU A 10 16.63 -11.68 -21.30
CA LEU A 10 17.26 -11.59 -19.99
C LEU A 10 17.39 -10.15 -19.50
N TYR A 11 17.40 -9.16 -20.40
CA TYR A 11 17.32 -7.75 -20.02
C TYR A 11 15.90 -7.34 -19.60
N ILE A 12 14.89 -7.80 -20.34
CA ILE A 12 13.46 -7.51 -20.07
C ILE A 12 12.97 -8.20 -18.80
N VAL A 13 13.36 -9.46 -18.60
CA VAL A 13 13.09 -10.23 -17.40
C VAL A 13 14.44 -10.56 -16.76
N PRO A 14 15.01 -9.61 -15.99
CA PRO A 14 16.30 -9.83 -15.35
C PRO A 14 16.22 -11.02 -14.39
N PRO A 15 17.26 -11.87 -14.33
CA PRO A 15 17.39 -12.92 -13.32
C PRO A 15 17.73 -12.33 -11.93
N ALA A 16 17.14 -11.18 -11.59
CA ALA A 16 17.35 -10.44 -10.37
C ALA A 16 16.30 -10.85 -9.32
N GLY A 17 16.55 -11.97 -8.64
CA GLY A 17 15.88 -12.28 -7.37
C GLY A 17 14.94 -13.49 -7.41
N ILE A 18 13.67 -13.27 -7.04
CA ILE A 18 12.73 -14.33 -6.67
C ILE A 18 12.45 -15.26 -7.85
N LEU A 19 12.94 -16.51 -7.77
CA LEU A 19 12.81 -17.53 -8.82
C LEU A 19 11.37 -17.67 -9.33
N PHE A 20 10.39 -17.65 -8.42
CA PHE A 20 8.99 -17.82 -8.80
C PHE A 20 8.46 -16.68 -9.67
N ILE A 21 8.83 -15.44 -9.37
CA ILE A 21 8.45 -14.26 -10.17
C ILE A 21 9.09 -14.36 -11.55
N TYR A 22 10.37 -14.74 -11.59
CA TYR A 22 11.09 -14.97 -12.84
C TYR A 22 10.42 -16.06 -13.70
N LEU A 23 10.08 -17.21 -13.11
CA LEU A 23 9.42 -18.32 -13.82
C LEU A 23 8.03 -17.90 -14.32
N LEU A 24 7.26 -17.17 -13.52
CA LEU A 24 5.93 -16.72 -13.91
C LEU A 24 5.99 -15.75 -15.09
N ALA A 25 6.91 -14.77 -15.04
CA ALA A 25 7.14 -13.84 -16.14
C ALA A 25 7.63 -14.57 -17.41
N SER A 26 8.58 -15.48 -17.26
CA SER A 26 9.16 -16.25 -18.36
C SER A 26 8.16 -17.21 -19.03
N LEU A 27 7.33 -17.89 -18.23
CA LEU A 27 6.26 -18.75 -18.75
C LEU A 27 5.16 -17.95 -19.44
N SER A 28 4.79 -16.78 -18.89
CA SER A 28 3.82 -15.88 -19.53
C SER A 28 4.31 -15.41 -20.90
N LEU A 29 5.60 -15.08 -21.00
CA LEU A 29 6.26 -14.69 -22.23
C LEU A 29 6.30 -15.84 -23.25
N LEU A 30 6.77 -17.03 -22.85
CA LEU A 30 6.80 -18.21 -23.73
C LEU A 30 5.41 -18.58 -24.22
N PHE A 31 4.42 -18.50 -23.33
CA PHE A 31 3.02 -18.71 -23.68
C PHE A 31 2.57 -17.71 -24.76
N GLY A 32 2.90 -16.43 -24.61
CA GLY A 32 2.66 -15.40 -25.62
C GLY A 32 3.28 -15.73 -26.98
N MET A 33 4.56 -16.12 -26.99
CA MET A 33 5.27 -16.51 -28.21
C MET A 33 4.64 -17.73 -28.89
N CYS A 34 4.29 -18.77 -28.13
CA CYS A 34 3.62 -19.95 -28.67
C CYS A 34 2.24 -19.63 -29.24
N LEU A 35 1.50 -18.71 -28.61
CA LEU A 35 0.18 -18.28 -29.06
C LEU A 35 0.30 -17.47 -30.36
N GLY A 36 1.25 -16.53 -30.44
CA GLY A 36 1.59 -15.81 -31.67
C GLY A 36 2.05 -16.75 -32.79
N TRP A 37 2.86 -17.76 -32.47
CA TRP A 37 3.28 -18.78 -33.43
C TRP A 37 2.08 -19.58 -33.97
N ALA A 38 1.23 -20.10 -33.09
CA ALA A 38 0.04 -20.86 -33.50
C ALA A 38 -0.90 -20.02 -34.38
N TRP A 39 -1.12 -18.74 -34.02
CA TRP A 39 -1.94 -17.83 -34.81
C TRP A 39 -1.30 -17.47 -36.17
N GLY A 40 0.02 -17.27 -36.20
CA GLY A 40 0.78 -17.04 -37.42
C GLY A 40 0.68 -18.22 -38.40
N LEU A 41 0.77 -19.46 -37.90
CA LEU A 41 0.57 -20.66 -38.72
C LEU A 41 -0.85 -20.77 -39.28
N LEU A 42 -1.86 -20.43 -38.46
CA LEU A 42 -3.25 -20.39 -38.90
C LEU A 42 -3.43 -19.35 -40.03
N THR A 43 -2.84 -18.17 -39.85
CA THR A 43 -2.85 -17.08 -40.82
C THR A 43 -2.17 -17.50 -42.12
N MET A 44 -1.00 -18.14 -42.04
CA MET A 44 -0.27 -18.62 -43.21
C MET A 44 -1.07 -19.66 -43.99
N LYS A 45 -1.73 -20.61 -43.32
CA LYS A 45 -2.61 -21.57 -44.00
C LYS A 45 -3.81 -20.91 -44.66
N ALA A 46 -4.45 -19.97 -43.99
CA ALA A 46 -5.58 -19.24 -44.55
C ALA A 46 -5.17 -18.42 -45.79
N ALA A 47 -4.00 -17.78 -45.74
CA ALA A 47 -3.48 -16.97 -46.84
C ALA A 47 -3.09 -17.84 -48.04
N LEU A 48 -2.42 -18.98 -47.82
CA LEU A 48 -2.09 -19.92 -48.90
C LEU A 48 -3.32 -20.56 -49.53
N ALA A 49 -4.40 -20.77 -48.76
CA ALA A 49 -5.66 -21.29 -49.30
C ALA A 49 -6.36 -20.30 -50.26
N ALA A 50 -6.13 -19.01 -50.12
CA ALA A 50 -6.68 -18.00 -51.02
C ALA A 50 -5.89 -17.84 -52.33
N ARG A 51 -4.73 -18.50 -52.43
CA ARG A 51 -3.84 -18.38 -53.57
C ARG A 51 -4.28 -19.32 -54.71
N PRO A 52 -4.49 -18.83 -55.94
CA PRO A 52 -4.85 -19.69 -57.06
C PRO A 52 -3.71 -20.64 -57.42
N ALA A 53 -3.97 -21.96 -57.42
CA ALA A 53 -2.95 -22.98 -57.64
C ALA A 53 -2.28 -22.87 -59.03
N SER A 54 -3.05 -22.57 -60.08
CA SER A 54 -2.55 -22.43 -61.45
C SER A 54 -1.62 -21.24 -61.63
N GLN A 55 -1.95 -20.08 -61.06
CA GLN A 55 -1.11 -18.89 -61.12
C GLN A 55 0.18 -19.06 -60.31
N THR A 56 0.10 -19.72 -59.16
CA THR A 56 1.28 -19.98 -58.31
C THR A 56 2.27 -20.91 -59.01
N GLN A 57 1.78 -21.96 -59.69
CA GLN A 57 2.63 -22.86 -60.46
C GLN A 57 3.30 -22.16 -61.65
N ALA A 58 2.58 -21.28 -62.35
CA ALA A 58 3.15 -20.48 -63.42
C ALA A 58 4.24 -19.52 -62.92
N LEU A 59 4.02 -18.80 -61.80
CA LEU A 59 5.04 -17.94 -61.20
C LEU A 59 6.26 -18.72 -60.72
N LEU A 60 6.07 -19.91 -60.13
CA LEU A 60 7.20 -20.76 -59.72
C LEU A 60 8.04 -21.23 -60.90
N GLN A 61 7.43 -21.53 -62.05
CA GLN A 61 8.15 -21.87 -63.28
C GLN A 61 8.93 -20.66 -63.83
N GLN A 62 8.33 -19.46 -63.80
CA GLN A 62 8.99 -18.22 -64.20
C GLN A 62 10.19 -17.91 -63.28
N LEU A 63 10.00 -18.07 -61.96
CA LEU A 63 11.06 -17.88 -60.98
C LEU A 63 12.24 -18.83 -61.20
N GLN A 64 11.98 -20.10 -61.51
CA GLN A 64 13.03 -21.07 -61.84
C GLN A 64 13.80 -20.68 -63.11
N GLN A 65 13.11 -20.17 -64.13
CA GLN A 65 13.73 -19.73 -65.38
C GLN A 65 14.60 -18.49 -65.18
N GLU A 66 14.10 -17.50 -64.43
CA GLU A 66 14.85 -16.28 -64.11
C GLU A 66 16.03 -16.55 -63.18
N ALA A 67 15.85 -17.38 -62.15
CA ALA A 67 16.94 -17.78 -61.27
C ALA A 67 18.04 -18.53 -62.03
N ALA A 68 17.67 -19.43 -62.96
CA ALA A 68 18.64 -20.13 -63.80
C ALA A 68 19.36 -19.20 -64.79
N ALA A 69 18.68 -18.16 -65.29
CA ALA A 69 19.28 -17.16 -66.17
C ALA A 69 20.26 -16.25 -65.42
N GLN A 70 19.87 -15.77 -64.23
CA GLN A 70 20.72 -14.94 -63.38
C GLN A 70 21.92 -15.73 -62.82
N ALA A 71 21.72 -16.97 -62.37
CA ALA A 71 22.79 -17.85 -61.92
C ALA A 71 23.85 -18.10 -63.01
N LYS A 72 23.43 -18.24 -64.28
CA LYS A 72 24.37 -18.34 -65.41
C LYS A 72 25.16 -17.06 -65.67
N ALA A 73 24.62 -15.89 -65.30
CA ALA A 73 25.26 -14.60 -65.51
C ALA A 73 26.20 -14.21 -64.35
N THR A 74 25.85 -14.54 -63.10
CA THR A 74 26.66 -14.23 -61.91
C THR A 74 27.58 -15.37 -61.47
N GLY A 75 27.34 -16.61 -61.93
CA GLY A 75 28.08 -17.79 -61.49
C GLY A 75 27.70 -18.29 -60.09
N GLU A 76 26.62 -17.75 -59.49
CA GLU A 76 26.09 -18.17 -58.20
C GLU A 76 25.19 -19.40 -58.32
N ASP A 77 24.94 -20.10 -57.21
CA ASP A 77 24.06 -21.25 -57.19
C ASP A 77 22.59 -20.83 -57.44
N PRO A 78 21.86 -21.49 -58.38
CA PRO A 78 20.50 -21.11 -58.73
C PRO A 78 19.50 -21.18 -57.57
N SER A 79 19.76 -21.97 -56.52
CA SER A 79 18.87 -22.02 -55.35
C SER A 79 18.98 -20.76 -54.48
N PHE A 80 20.18 -20.22 -54.35
CA PHE A 80 20.43 -18.97 -53.60
C PHE A 80 19.85 -17.76 -54.32
N VAL A 81 20.02 -17.69 -55.64
CA VAL A 81 19.42 -16.63 -56.48
C VAL A 81 17.89 -16.69 -56.44
N ALA A 82 17.32 -17.90 -56.47
CA ALA A 82 15.88 -18.09 -56.31
C ALA A 82 15.37 -17.57 -54.96
N GLU A 83 16.06 -17.87 -53.86
CA GLU A 83 15.70 -17.38 -52.52
C GLU A 83 15.76 -15.86 -52.43
N LYS A 84 16.80 -15.25 -53.03
CA LYS A 84 16.93 -13.79 -53.13
C LYS A 84 15.75 -13.17 -53.88
N LEU A 85 15.38 -13.72 -55.05
CA LEU A 85 14.24 -13.24 -55.84
C LEU A 85 12.90 -13.38 -55.09
N ILE A 86 12.73 -14.43 -54.29
CA ILE A 86 11.56 -14.59 -53.41
C ILE A 86 11.50 -13.46 -52.39
N HIS A 87 12.62 -13.15 -51.73
CA HIS A 87 12.70 -12.08 -50.73
C HIS A 87 12.62 -10.67 -51.33
N ASP A 88 13.02 -10.49 -52.59
CA ASP A 88 12.82 -9.25 -53.35
C ASP A 88 11.35 -9.03 -53.76
N GLY A 89 10.46 -9.98 -53.41
CA GLY A 89 9.02 -9.82 -53.57
C GLY A 89 8.46 -10.37 -54.88
N PHE A 90 9.22 -11.18 -55.62
CA PHE A 90 8.73 -11.80 -56.87
C PHE A 90 7.45 -12.62 -56.66
N MET A 91 7.31 -13.22 -55.48
CA MET A 91 6.14 -14.02 -55.09
C MET A 91 5.14 -13.22 -54.23
N LEU A 92 5.14 -11.89 -54.26
CA LEU A 92 4.17 -11.09 -53.49
C LEU A 92 2.80 -11.09 -54.20
N ASP A 93 1.74 -11.46 -53.47
CA ASP A 93 0.36 -11.42 -53.97
C ASP A 93 -0.50 -10.54 -53.04
N ALA A 94 -1.22 -9.58 -53.62
CA ALA A 94 -2.11 -8.68 -52.89
C ALA A 94 -3.20 -9.41 -52.10
N ARG A 95 -3.68 -10.56 -52.58
CA ARG A 95 -4.71 -11.35 -51.87
C ARG A 95 -4.17 -11.95 -50.59
N VAL A 96 -2.94 -12.47 -50.67
CA VAL A 96 -2.22 -13.09 -49.56
C VAL A 96 -1.87 -12.02 -48.53
N THR A 97 -1.32 -10.88 -48.95
CA THR A 97 -0.96 -9.77 -48.05
C THR A 97 -2.17 -9.22 -47.29
N VAL A 98 -3.33 -9.06 -47.96
CA VAL A 98 -4.58 -8.61 -47.30
C VAL A 98 -5.03 -9.59 -46.22
N ILE A 99 -4.95 -10.91 -46.47
CA ILE A 99 -5.34 -11.91 -45.48
C ILE A 99 -4.39 -11.89 -44.27
N PHE A 100 -3.07 -11.81 -44.52
CA PHE A 100 -2.09 -11.64 -43.44
C PHE A 100 -2.41 -10.39 -42.60
N TYR A 101 -2.63 -9.25 -43.25
CA TYR A 101 -2.95 -8.00 -42.58
C TYR A 101 -4.21 -8.12 -41.71
N VAL A 102 -5.33 -8.58 -42.27
CA VAL A 102 -6.61 -8.65 -41.55
C VAL A 102 -6.56 -9.63 -40.36
N LEU A 103 -6.00 -10.83 -40.55
CA LEU A 103 -5.93 -11.83 -39.47
C LEU A 103 -4.95 -11.42 -38.36
N ILE A 104 -3.88 -10.73 -38.70
CA ILE A 104 -2.92 -10.22 -37.71
C ILE A 104 -3.50 -9.01 -36.97
N CYS A 105 -4.20 -8.09 -37.64
CA CYS A 105 -4.95 -7.02 -36.97
C CYS A 105 -5.97 -7.59 -35.98
N LEU A 106 -6.68 -8.67 -36.35
CA LEU A 106 -7.62 -9.35 -35.47
C LEU A 106 -6.92 -9.94 -34.23
N PHE A 107 -5.72 -10.50 -34.41
CA PHE A 107 -4.89 -10.99 -33.30
C PHE A 107 -4.46 -9.89 -32.34
N VAL A 108 -3.90 -8.81 -32.88
CA VAL A 108 -3.45 -7.65 -32.10
C VAL A 108 -4.61 -7.05 -31.32
N TYR A 109 -5.79 -6.94 -31.95
CA TYR A 109 -7.03 -6.52 -31.29
C TYR A 109 -7.41 -7.43 -30.13
N ALA A 110 -7.45 -8.76 -30.36
CA ALA A 110 -7.81 -9.74 -29.34
C ALA A 110 -6.83 -9.70 -28.15
N MET A 111 -5.52 -9.67 -28.40
CA MET A 111 -4.50 -9.60 -27.35
C MET A 111 -4.56 -8.29 -26.57
N SER A 112 -4.85 -7.17 -27.24
CA SER A 112 -5.04 -5.86 -26.59
C SER A 112 -6.25 -5.86 -25.66
N ARG A 113 -7.36 -6.48 -26.07
CA ARG A 113 -8.55 -6.65 -25.21
C ARG A 113 -8.27 -7.55 -24.01
N ILE A 114 -7.48 -8.62 -24.18
CA ILE A 114 -7.06 -9.50 -23.08
C ILE A 114 -6.23 -8.71 -22.05
N ARG A 115 -5.33 -7.83 -22.49
CA ARG A 115 -4.56 -6.97 -21.58
C ARG A 115 -5.43 -5.99 -20.81
N VAL A 116 -6.41 -5.36 -21.46
CA VAL A 116 -7.34 -4.44 -20.77
C VAL A 116 -8.16 -5.19 -19.72
N ALA A 117 -8.60 -6.42 -20.03
CA ALA A 117 -9.30 -7.26 -19.07
C ALA A 117 -8.40 -7.74 -17.92
N ASN A 118 -7.13 -8.04 -18.21
CA ASN A 118 -6.16 -8.59 -17.27
C ASN A 118 -4.75 -8.04 -17.58
N PRO A 119 -4.27 -7.02 -16.83
CA PRO A 119 -2.96 -6.41 -17.08
C PRO A 119 -1.79 -7.36 -16.82
N LYS A 120 -2.04 -8.54 -16.25
CA LYS A 120 -1.04 -9.61 -16.04
C LYS A 120 -0.48 -10.18 -17.36
N PHE A 121 -1.25 -10.09 -18.45
CA PHE A 121 -0.85 -10.65 -19.76
C PHE A 121 -0.05 -9.66 -20.63
N VAL A 122 0.47 -8.56 -20.08
CA VAL A 122 1.28 -7.60 -20.84
C VAL A 122 2.48 -8.26 -21.52
N LEU A 123 3.23 -9.10 -20.80
CA LEU A 123 4.38 -9.82 -21.37
C LEU A 123 3.94 -10.81 -22.45
N ALA A 124 2.88 -11.59 -22.20
CA ALA A 124 2.32 -12.50 -23.19
C ALA A 124 1.86 -11.78 -24.47
N GLN A 125 1.22 -10.61 -24.33
CA GLN A 125 0.83 -9.78 -25.47
C GLN A 125 2.04 -9.28 -26.24
N LEU A 126 3.00 -8.64 -25.56
CA LEU A 126 4.13 -8.00 -26.21
C LEU A 126 4.90 -9.00 -27.08
N PHE A 127 5.23 -10.16 -26.51
CA PHE A 127 5.96 -11.19 -27.24
C PHE A 127 5.10 -11.98 -28.23
N GLY A 128 3.80 -12.11 -27.99
CA GLY A 128 2.87 -12.63 -28.98
C GLY A 128 2.81 -11.75 -30.23
N ILE A 129 2.75 -10.42 -30.06
CA ILE A 129 2.76 -9.46 -31.18
C ILE A 129 4.10 -9.53 -31.92
N VAL A 130 5.23 -9.51 -31.22
CA VAL A 130 6.57 -9.63 -31.85
C VAL A 130 6.69 -10.88 -32.72
N VAL A 131 6.19 -12.03 -32.26
CA VAL A 131 6.20 -13.26 -33.07
C VAL A 131 5.24 -13.15 -34.26
N THR A 132 4.07 -12.54 -34.09
CA THR A 132 3.11 -12.37 -35.19
C THR A 132 3.61 -11.36 -36.24
N ASP A 133 4.37 -10.32 -35.86
CA ASP A 133 4.98 -9.36 -36.78
C ASP A 133 5.97 -10.04 -37.74
N LEU A 134 6.67 -11.08 -37.29
CA LEU A 134 7.51 -11.94 -38.14
C LEU A 134 6.68 -12.56 -39.29
N PHE A 135 5.48 -13.05 -38.98
CA PHE A 135 4.57 -13.60 -39.98
C PHE A 135 4.02 -12.52 -40.91
N LEU A 136 3.80 -11.30 -40.42
CA LEU A 136 3.37 -10.17 -41.25
C LEU A 136 4.44 -9.77 -42.27
N LEU A 137 5.71 -9.74 -41.85
CA LEU A 137 6.84 -9.32 -42.67
C LEU A 137 7.26 -10.37 -43.70
N PHE A 138 7.43 -11.63 -43.27
CA PHE A 138 7.97 -12.69 -44.12
C PHE A 138 6.89 -13.58 -44.73
N GLY A 139 5.77 -13.78 -44.04
CA GLY A 139 4.72 -14.70 -44.46
C GLY A 139 4.18 -14.47 -45.88
N PRO A 140 3.88 -13.23 -46.31
CA PRO A 140 3.36 -12.98 -47.65
C PRO A 140 4.34 -13.27 -48.79
N THR A 141 5.64 -13.26 -48.52
CA THR A 141 6.69 -13.54 -49.52
C THR A 141 6.88 -15.03 -49.77
N LEU A 142 6.52 -15.87 -48.80
CA LEU A 142 6.79 -17.30 -48.86
C LEU A 142 5.82 -18.02 -49.81
N PRO A 143 6.33 -18.84 -50.75
CA PRO A 143 5.50 -19.54 -51.72
C PRO A 143 4.82 -20.79 -51.16
N SER A 144 5.32 -21.33 -50.05
CA SER A 144 4.87 -22.58 -49.44
C SER A 144 4.72 -22.46 -47.93
N PHE A 145 4.02 -23.41 -47.31
CA PHE A 145 3.81 -23.42 -45.86
C PHE A 145 5.10 -23.77 -45.11
N THR A 146 5.62 -22.84 -44.32
CA THR A 146 6.84 -23.02 -43.53
C THR A 146 6.51 -22.97 -42.03
N PRO A 147 6.36 -24.14 -41.36
CA PRO A 147 5.97 -24.17 -39.95
C PRO A 147 7.06 -23.66 -39.00
N LEU A 148 8.30 -23.60 -39.46
CA LEU A 148 9.49 -23.31 -38.65
C LEU A 148 9.82 -21.81 -38.55
N LEU A 149 9.03 -20.93 -39.17
CA LEU A 149 9.36 -19.50 -39.25
C LEU A 149 9.60 -18.86 -37.86
N ALA A 150 8.71 -19.13 -36.89
CA ALA A 150 8.85 -18.60 -35.53
C ALA A 150 9.96 -19.27 -34.71
N LYS A 151 10.51 -20.41 -35.15
CA LYS A 151 11.57 -21.15 -34.43
C LYS A 151 12.79 -20.26 -34.19
N VAL A 152 13.08 -19.36 -35.13
CA VAL A 152 14.19 -18.38 -35.06
C VAL A 152 14.11 -17.47 -33.82
N LEU A 153 12.91 -17.22 -33.29
CA LEU A 153 12.70 -16.41 -32.08
C LEU A 153 12.43 -17.27 -30.83
N VAL A 154 11.62 -18.34 -30.97
CA VAL A 154 11.18 -19.16 -29.82
C VAL A 154 12.33 -19.97 -29.22
N GLU A 155 13.22 -20.51 -30.05
CA GLU A 155 14.37 -21.30 -29.59
C GLU A 155 15.38 -20.50 -28.76
N PRO A 156 15.91 -19.35 -29.25
CA PRO A 156 16.78 -18.52 -28.41
C PRO A 156 16.06 -17.96 -27.19
N ALA A 157 14.74 -17.77 -27.27
CA ALA A 157 13.96 -17.35 -26.11
C ALA A 157 13.96 -18.39 -25.00
N ALA A 158 13.66 -19.65 -25.34
CA ALA A 158 13.65 -20.76 -24.40
C ALA A 158 15.04 -20.99 -23.80
N ILE A 159 16.10 -20.89 -24.60
CA ILE A 159 17.49 -21.01 -24.13
C ILE A 159 17.82 -19.87 -23.14
N GLY A 160 17.50 -18.61 -23.49
CA GLY A 160 17.73 -17.46 -22.62
C GLY A 160 17.00 -17.60 -21.28
N ILE A 161 15.74 -18.05 -21.31
CA ILE A 161 14.95 -18.31 -20.10
C ILE A 161 15.55 -19.44 -19.25
N GLY A 162 16.01 -20.51 -19.89
CA GLY A 162 16.69 -21.60 -19.21
C GLY A 162 17.95 -21.13 -18.48
N ILE A 163 18.78 -20.33 -19.15
CA ILE A 163 19.99 -19.74 -18.56
C ILE A 163 19.63 -18.85 -17.37
N GLY A 164 18.63 -17.97 -17.50
CA GLY A 164 18.23 -17.10 -16.40
C GLY A 164 17.64 -17.86 -15.22
N ALA A 165 16.89 -18.95 -15.45
CA ALA A 165 16.40 -19.83 -14.39
C ALA A 165 17.55 -20.50 -13.63
N VAL A 166 18.57 -20.99 -14.35
CA VAL A 166 19.78 -21.56 -13.75
C VAL A 166 20.55 -20.49 -12.96
N CYS A 167 20.67 -19.27 -13.49
CA CYS A 167 21.30 -18.16 -12.78
C CYS A 167 20.57 -17.80 -11.48
N CYS A 168 19.23 -17.78 -11.48
CA CYS A 168 18.43 -17.58 -10.28
C CYS A 168 18.64 -18.69 -9.23
N LEU A 169 18.91 -19.93 -9.65
CA LEU A 169 19.15 -21.05 -8.73
C LEU A 169 20.57 -21.04 -8.15
N ILE A 170 21.59 -20.78 -9.00
CA ILE A 170 23.00 -20.92 -8.63
C ILE A 170 23.54 -19.64 -7.99
N PHE A 171 23.33 -18.48 -8.61
CA PHE A 171 23.95 -17.23 -8.18
C PHE A 171 23.12 -16.48 -7.14
N PHE A 172 21.79 -16.53 -7.26
CA PHE A 172 20.89 -15.73 -6.42
C PHE A 172 19.68 -16.51 -5.90
N PRO A 173 19.87 -17.56 -5.08
CA PRO A 173 18.77 -18.30 -4.48
C PRO A 173 18.02 -17.42 -3.46
N GLN A 174 17.11 -16.57 -3.95
CA GLN A 174 16.24 -15.74 -3.14
C GLN A 174 14.82 -16.31 -3.16
N SER A 175 14.36 -16.72 -1.98
CA SER A 175 12.95 -17.09 -1.78
C SER A 175 12.10 -15.83 -1.57
N THR A 176 10.83 -15.88 -1.92
CA THR A 176 9.87 -14.78 -1.68
C THR A 176 9.82 -14.41 -0.20
N SER A 177 9.83 -15.43 0.66
CA SER A 177 9.87 -15.32 2.11
C SER A 177 11.16 -14.63 2.59
N TYR A 178 12.29 -14.78 1.91
CA TYR A 178 13.54 -14.06 2.24
C TYR A 178 13.41 -12.56 1.92
N ALA A 179 12.90 -12.25 0.73
CA ALA A 179 12.70 -10.88 0.28
C ALA A 179 11.68 -10.14 1.17
N VAL A 180 10.56 -10.79 1.53
CA VAL A 180 9.55 -10.21 2.43
C VAL A 180 10.13 -9.92 3.80
N LEU A 181 10.85 -10.87 4.42
CA LEU A 181 11.45 -10.65 5.73
C LEU A 181 12.48 -9.53 5.71
N ALA A 182 13.31 -9.45 4.66
CA ALA A 182 14.28 -8.37 4.52
C ALA A 182 13.60 -6.99 4.41
N LYS A 183 12.46 -6.91 3.70
CA LYS A 183 11.67 -5.67 3.61
C LYS A 183 10.94 -5.34 4.91
N MET A 184 10.43 -6.35 5.64
CA MET A 184 9.86 -6.16 6.97
C MET A 184 10.92 -5.68 7.97
N GLU A 185 12.13 -6.25 7.94
CA GLU A 185 13.28 -5.79 8.74
C GLU A 185 13.59 -4.32 8.42
N GLN A 186 13.72 -3.98 7.13
CA GLN A 186 13.96 -2.61 6.69
C GLN A 186 12.88 -1.66 7.21
N LEU A 187 11.60 -2.05 7.12
CA LEU A 187 10.48 -1.24 7.61
C LEU A 187 10.51 -1.06 9.13
N VAL A 188 10.80 -2.12 9.90
CA VAL A 188 10.94 -2.03 11.36
C VAL A 188 12.06 -1.06 11.71
N ARG A 189 13.22 -1.15 11.06
CA ARG A 189 14.34 -0.21 11.29
C ARG A 189 13.96 1.26 11.01
N LEU A 190 13.08 1.52 10.04
CA LEU A 190 12.57 2.88 9.79
C LEU A 190 11.66 3.39 10.94
N GLY A 191 11.11 2.50 11.76
CA GLY A 191 10.36 2.85 12.98
C GLY A 191 11.18 3.60 14.04
N GLU A 192 12.51 3.60 13.94
CA GLU A 192 13.38 4.43 14.78
C GLU A 192 13.25 5.93 14.46
N SER A 193 12.86 6.28 13.23
CA SER A 193 12.81 7.68 12.79
C SER A 193 11.79 8.53 13.57
N PRO A 194 10.53 8.10 13.72
CA PRO A 194 9.55 8.81 14.56
C PRO A 194 9.99 8.93 16.03
N LEU A 195 10.63 7.90 16.59
CA LEU A 195 11.15 7.91 17.97
C LEU A 195 12.28 8.93 18.14
N ARG A 196 13.24 8.94 17.20
CA ARG A 196 14.36 9.90 17.19
C ARG A 196 13.88 11.34 17.02
N SER A 197 12.93 11.58 16.12
CA SER A 197 12.34 12.90 15.90
C SER A 197 11.62 13.40 17.15
N THR A 198 10.90 12.52 17.84
CA THR A 198 10.24 12.83 19.13
C THR A 198 11.26 13.20 20.21
N ARG A 199 12.32 12.39 20.39
CA ARG A 199 13.39 12.69 21.35
C ARG A 199 14.10 14.01 21.03
N GLY A 200 14.36 14.27 19.74
CA GLY A 200 14.94 15.52 19.26
C GLY A 200 14.07 16.72 19.59
N ARG A 201 12.76 16.61 19.36
CA ARG A 201 11.80 17.68 19.65
C ARG A 201 11.65 17.96 21.15
N LEU A 202 11.58 16.91 21.97
CA LEU A 202 11.57 17.04 23.44
C LEU A 202 12.89 17.66 23.97
N SER A 203 14.00 17.47 23.26
CA SER A 203 15.28 18.12 23.54
C SER A 203 15.41 19.52 22.93
N ARG A 204 14.31 20.11 22.46
CA ARG A 204 14.23 21.44 21.82
C ARG A 204 15.11 21.61 20.57
N ARG A 205 15.46 20.52 19.89
CA ARG A 205 16.18 20.55 18.62
C ARG A 205 15.23 20.95 17.50
N THR A 206 15.69 21.81 16.60
CA THR A 206 14.96 22.13 15.36
C THR A 206 14.91 20.89 14.47
N LEU A 207 13.72 20.59 13.96
CA LEU A 207 13.50 19.49 13.03
C LEU A 207 13.36 20.07 11.62
N ASN A 208 13.98 19.43 10.64
CA ASN A 208 13.86 19.81 9.25
C ASN A 208 12.61 19.17 8.63
N LEU A 209 11.66 20.00 8.18
CA LEU A 209 10.39 19.56 7.59
C LEU A 209 10.59 18.65 6.38
N GLN A 210 11.47 19.01 5.44
CA GLN A 210 11.73 18.21 4.23
C GLN A 210 12.26 16.82 4.59
N LYS A 211 13.10 16.74 5.63
CA LYS A 211 13.61 15.46 6.12
C LYS A 211 12.49 14.58 6.69
N LEU A 212 11.59 15.15 7.48
CA LEU A 212 10.46 14.41 8.06
C LEU A 212 9.48 13.91 6.96
N GLU A 213 9.20 14.73 5.96
CA GLU A 213 8.37 14.36 4.81
C GLU A 213 9.01 13.26 3.95
N ALA A 214 10.33 13.33 3.74
CA ALA A 214 11.09 12.28 3.07
C ALA A 214 11.04 10.95 3.84
N GLU A 215 11.22 11.00 5.17
CA GLU A 215 11.12 9.81 6.04
C GLU A 215 9.70 9.21 6.03
N ARG A 216 8.66 10.05 6.08
CA ARG A 216 7.25 9.63 5.94
C ARG A 216 7.02 8.88 4.63
N THR A 217 7.48 9.47 3.53
CA THR A 217 7.35 8.90 2.18
C THR A 217 8.12 7.58 2.07
N GLN A 218 9.30 7.50 2.68
CA GLN A 218 10.12 6.28 2.72
C GLN A 218 9.43 5.15 3.49
N ILE A 219 8.82 5.43 4.65
CA ILE A 219 8.07 4.44 5.44
C ILE A 219 6.88 3.91 4.62
N ILE A 220 6.07 4.81 4.06
CA ILE A 220 4.88 4.43 3.26
C ILE A 220 5.29 3.65 2.00
N GLY A 221 6.33 4.10 1.30
CA GLY A 221 6.86 3.44 0.11
C GLY A 221 7.38 2.04 0.41
N THR A 222 8.14 1.87 1.49
CA THR A 222 8.67 0.57 1.92
C THR A 222 7.54 -0.39 2.32
N PHE A 223 6.51 0.09 3.01
CA PHE A 223 5.35 -0.73 3.36
C PHE A 223 4.54 -1.15 2.12
N LYS A 224 4.27 -0.22 1.20
CA LYS A 224 3.60 -0.53 -0.08
C LYS A 224 4.38 -1.56 -0.90
N ALA A 225 5.71 -1.52 -0.86
CA ALA A 225 6.56 -2.47 -1.57
C ALA A 225 6.51 -3.92 -1.01
N ILE A 226 6.06 -4.12 0.23
CA ILE A 226 5.88 -5.45 0.83
C ILE A 226 4.65 -6.17 0.24
N ALA A 227 3.58 -5.43 -0.09
CA ALA A 227 2.30 -6.01 -0.48
C ALA A 227 2.35 -6.94 -1.71
N PRO A 228 3.05 -6.60 -2.83
CA PRO A 228 3.18 -7.50 -3.96
C PRO A 228 3.90 -8.79 -3.59
N ALA A 229 4.98 -8.72 -2.81
CA ALA A 229 5.74 -9.90 -2.40
C ALA A 229 4.93 -10.80 -1.44
N MET A 230 4.09 -10.20 -0.59
CA MET A 230 3.14 -10.92 0.27
C MET A 230 2.09 -11.73 -0.51
N ALA A 231 1.74 -11.31 -1.73
CA ALA A 231 0.81 -12.05 -2.58
C ALA A 231 1.40 -13.36 -3.10
N PHE A 232 2.71 -13.41 -3.32
CA PHE A 232 3.42 -14.61 -3.81
C PHE A 232 3.89 -15.54 -2.69
N LEU A 233 3.83 -15.09 -1.44
CA LEU A 233 4.24 -15.86 -0.27
C LEU A 233 3.61 -17.27 -0.18
N PRO A 234 2.32 -17.50 -0.51
CA PRO A 234 1.72 -18.83 -0.50
C PRO A 234 2.26 -19.79 -1.58
N LEU A 235 2.91 -19.25 -2.61
CA LEU A 235 3.47 -19.97 -3.75
C LEU A 235 4.98 -20.23 -3.58
N ASP A 236 5.57 -19.74 -2.48
CA ASP A 236 7.00 -19.81 -2.23
C ASP A 236 7.43 -21.20 -1.77
N LEU A 237 8.54 -21.68 -2.34
CA LEU A 237 9.33 -22.78 -1.79
C LEU A 237 10.39 -22.16 -0.90
N SER A 238 10.30 -22.36 0.42
CA SER A 238 11.25 -21.75 1.34
C SER A 238 11.76 -22.73 2.39
N ARG A 239 13.02 -22.54 2.77
CA ARG A 239 13.63 -23.18 3.94
C ARG A 239 13.81 -22.12 5.01
N GLY A 240 13.27 -22.35 6.20
CA GLY A 240 13.35 -21.40 7.31
C GLY A 240 12.52 -21.81 8.52
N ARG A 241 12.62 -21.04 9.61
CA ARG A 241 11.84 -21.27 10.83
C ARG A 241 10.37 -20.89 10.65
N TRP A 242 10.14 -19.75 10.00
CA TRP A 242 8.80 -19.20 9.79
C TRP A 242 8.27 -19.61 8.42
N GLY A 243 7.08 -20.18 8.41
CA GLY A 243 6.37 -20.51 7.18
C GLY A 243 5.60 -19.31 6.62
N PRO A 244 5.00 -19.44 5.43
CA PRO A 244 4.24 -18.36 4.80
C PRO A 244 3.11 -17.80 5.70
N HIS A 245 2.43 -18.66 6.47
CA HIS A 245 1.38 -18.21 7.39
C HIS A 245 1.93 -17.38 8.56
N ASP A 246 3.08 -17.77 9.10
CA ASP A 246 3.73 -17.08 10.21
C ASP A 246 4.16 -15.67 9.77
N ILE A 247 4.80 -15.56 8.61
CA ILE A 247 5.21 -14.27 8.03
C ILE A 247 3.98 -13.40 7.71
N LYS A 248 2.91 -13.99 7.20
CA LYS A 248 1.66 -13.26 6.94
C LYS A 248 1.02 -12.75 8.23
N SER A 249 1.09 -13.51 9.31
CA SER A 249 0.55 -13.11 10.61
C SER A 249 1.31 -11.92 11.22
N LEU A 250 2.61 -11.80 10.96
CA LEU A 250 3.44 -10.68 11.42
C LEU A 250 3.05 -9.33 10.79
N ASN A 251 2.46 -9.35 9.60
CA ASN A 251 2.12 -8.13 8.84
C ASN A 251 1.10 -7.23 9.55
N GLN A 252 0.16 -7.82 10.30
CA GLN A 252 -0.89 -7.03 10.97
C GLN A 252 -0.33 -6.26 12.19
N PRO A 253 0.39 -6.88 13.14
CA PRO A 253 1.10 -6.14 14.20
C PRO A 253 2.11 -5.13 13.64
N LEU A 254 2.84 -5.49 12.58
CA LEU A 254 3.78 -4.57 11.91
C LEU A 254 3.07 -3.32 11.37
N ARG A 255 1.90 -3.51 10.74
CA ARG A 255 1.07 -2.39 10.26
C ARG A 255 0.62 -1.50 11.42
N GLN A 256 0.27 -2.05 12.57
CA GLN A 256 -0.12 -1.26 13.74
C GLN A 256 1.03 -0.37 14.24
N VAL A 257 2.23 -0.94 14.40
CA VAL A 257 3.44 -0.18 14.78
C VAL A 257 3.73 0.93 13.79
N MET A 258 3.64 0.64 12.48
CA MET A 258 3.85 1.63 11.44
C MET A 258 2.81 2.77 11.52
N MET A 259 1.52 2.46 11.67
CA MET A 259 0.48 3.48 11.75
C MET A 259 0.63 4.34 13.01
N ALA A 260 0.99 3.73 14.15
CA ALA A 260 1.27 4.47 15.37
C ALA A 260 2.50 5.39 15.20
N GLY A 261 3.58 4.88 14.61
CA GLY A 261 4.80 5.65 14.32
C GLY A 261 4.55 6.79 13.33
N LEU A 262 3.78 6.55 12.26
CA LEU A 262 3.37 7.59 11.31
C LEU A 262 2.47 8.63 11.98
N SER A 263 1.58 8.25 12.89
CA SER A 263 0.75 9.22 13.61
C SER A 263 1.58 10.17 14.49
N LEU A 264 2.67 9.65 15.09
CA LEU A 264 3.62 10.44 15.86
C LEU A 264 4.47 11.34 14.94
N LEU A 265 4.88 10.83 13.78
CA LEU A 265 5.64 11.58 12.79
C LEU A 265 4.81 12.71 12.16
N ASP A 266 3.57 12.44 11.75
CA ASP A 266 2.64 13.40 11.16
C ASP A 266 2.36 14.56 12.13
N PHE A 267 2.22 14.26 13.42
CA PHE A 267 2.13 15.29 14.44
C PHE A 267 3.33 16.25 14.45
N HIS A 268 4.56 15.73 14.32
CA HIS A 268 5.77 16.57 14.26
C HIS A 268 5.87 17.34 12.94
N ILE A 269 5.45 16.74 11.82
CA ILE A 269 5.36 17.41 10.50
C ILE A 269 4.42 18.60 10.58
N ASP A 270 3.18 18.40 11.04
CA ASP A 270 2.18 19.45 11.16
C ASP A 270 2.67 20.58 12.07
N ARG A 271 3.33 20.21 13.19
CA ARG A 271 3.85 21.19 14.14
C ARG A 271 5.01 22.01 13.58
N THR A 272 5.93 21.37 12.89
CA THR A 272 7.11 22.02 12.29
C THR A 272 6.74 22.87 11.07
N ALA A 273 5.80 22.40 10.25
CA ALA A 273 5.24 23.18 9.14
C ALA A 273 4.53 24.44 9.65
N LEU A 274 3.81 24.33 10.77
CA LEU A 274 3.19 25.48 11.42
C LEU A 274 4.24 26.49 11.93
N ASP A 275 5.30 26.01 12.61
CA ASP A 275 6.39 26.88 13.08
C ASP A 275 7.06 27.64 11.91
N GLN A 276 7.39 26.95 10.82
CA GLN A 276 8.00 27.57 9.63
C GLN A 276 7.08 28.60 8.95
N ARG A 277 5.77 28.33 8.88
CA ARG A 277 4.80 29.29 8.33
C ARG A 277 4.76 30.57 9.17
N LEU A 278 4.94 30.44 10.47
CA LEU A 278 4.87 31.57 11.40
C LEU A 278 6.16 32.37 11.43
N GLU A 279 7.33 31.73 11.33
CA GLU A 279 8.60 32.43 11.10
C GLU A 279 8.58 33.26 9.80
N LYS A 280 7.98 32.74 8.72
CA LYS A 280 7.84 33.48 7.45
C LYS A 280 6.96 34.72 7.58
N LEU A 281 5.95 34.70 8.44
CA LEU A 281 5.07 35.84 8.69
C LEU A 281 5.75 36.88 9.59
N ASP A 282 6.55 36.45 10.56
CA ASP A 282 7.30 37.32 11.49
C ASP A 282 8.47 38.04 10.80
N MET A 283 9.02 37.46 9.73
CA MET A 283 10.08 38.05 8.89
C MET A 283 9.55 38.96 7.77
N GLN A 284 8.23 39.17 7.71
CA GLN A 284 7.60 40.08 6.76
C GLN A 284 7.12 41.41 7.37
N PRO A 285 7.83 42.08 8.32
CA PRO A 285 7.54 43.46 8.64
C PRO A 285 8.26 44.35 7.61
N GLU A 286 7.51 45.20 6.93
CA GLU A 286 8.03 46.41 6.25
C GLU A 286 8.81 46.26 4.92
N ASN A 287 8.26 45.56 3.92
CA ASN A 287 8.63 45.87 2.52
C ASN A 287 7.47 45.72 1.53
N GLU A 288 6.29 46.20 1.91
CA GLU A 288 5.21 46.51 0.94
C GLU A 288 5.29 48.00 0.58
N ASN A 289 6.31 48.36 -0.20
CA ASN A 289 6.31 49.60 -0.98
C ASN A 289 6.89 49.32 -2.37
N MET A 290 6.20 48.48 -3.16
CA MET A 290 6.08 48.70 -4.61
C MET A 290 4.98 47.84 -5.21
N GLN A 291 4.12 48.54 -5.96
CA GLN A 291 3.05 48.01 -6.80
C GLN A 291 3.54 46.88 -7.72
N THR A 292 2.87 45.73 -7.71
CA THR A 292 2.35 45.14 -8.97
C THR A 292 1.23 44.12 -8.71
N LYS A 293 0.20 44.22 -9.54
CA LYS A 293 -1.03 43.42 -9.60
C LYS A 293 -0.76 41.90 -9.68
N GLU A 294 -1.28 41.12 -8.72
CA GLU A 294 -1.81 39.78 -9.02
C GLU A 294 -2.88 39.28 -8.00
N LYS A 295 -4.14 39.35 -8.45
CA LYS A 295 -5.30 38.46 -8.18
C LYS A 295 -5.53 37.92 -6.75
N GLY A 296 -6.27 38.68 -5.95
CA GLY A 296 -7.67 38.42 -5.51
C GLY A 296 -8.14 37.07 -4.93
N LEU A 297 -7.33 36.02 -4.77
CA LEU A 297 -7.78 34.72 -4.24
C LEU A 297 -7.11 34.30 -2.91
N HIS A 298 -6.31 35.19 -2.30
CA HIS A 298 -5.47 34.84 -1.13
C HIS A 298 -5.79 35.62 0.17
N GLU A 299 -6.73 36.56 0.17
CA GLU A 299 -7.05 37.37 1.35
C GLU A 299 -7.69 36.57 2.49
N VAL A 300 -8.55 35.58 2.18
CA VAL A 300 -9.26 34.77 3.19
C VAL A 300 -8.27 33.89 3.98
N GLY A 301 -7.28 33.32 3.30
CA GLY A 301 -6.21 32.55 3.94
C GLY A 301 -5.23 33.43 4.71
N ARG A 302 -4.92 34.64 4.20
CA ARG A 302 -4.01 35.60 4.85
C ARG A 302 -4.59 36.11 6.17
N ARG A 303 -5.90 36.40 6.25
CA ARG A 303 -6.56 36.82 7.49
C ARG A 303 -6.60 35.71 8.54
N GLN A 304 -6.95 34.48 8.15
CA GLN A 304 -6.89 33.32 9.06
C GLN A 304 -5.45 33.06 9.54
N LEU A 305 -4.45 33.18 8.65
CA LEU A 305 -3.04 33.04 9.02
C LEU A 305 -2.58 34.16 9.96
N LEU A 306 -3.00 35.41 9.75
CA LEU A 306 -2.71 36.54 10.64
C LEU A 306 -3.37 36.40 12.00
N GLU A 307 -4.62 35.92 12.06
CA GLU A 307 -5.29 35.57 13.33
C GLU A 307 -4.54 34.44 14.05
N THR A 308 -4.09 33.41 13.31
CA THR A 308 -3.27 32.32 13.88
C THR A 308 -1.88 32.80 14.32
N ALA A 309 -1.31 33.79 13.62
CA ALA A 309 -0.01 34.39 13.92
C ALA A 309 -0.08 35.32 15.13
N ASN A 310 -1.10 36.17 15.22
CA ASN A 310 -1.38 36.99 16.39
C ASN A 310 -1.65 36.11 17.63
N MET A 311 -2.40 35.02 17.47
CA MET A 311 -2.60 34.00 18.50
C MET A 311 -1.28 33.31 18.91
N MET A 312 -0.35 33.09 17.98
CA MET A 312 0.96 32.51 18.28
C MET A 312 1.99 33.49 18.85
N ASN A 313 1.92 34.76 18.48
CA ASN A 313 2.75 35.80 19.06
C ASN A 313 2.30 36.11 20.50
N ALA A 314 1.01 36.02 20.81
CA ALA A 314 0.51 36.01 22.20
C ALA A 314 1.00 34.79 23.02
N LEU A 315 1.35 33.68 22.36
CA LEU A 315 1.98 32.51 23.00
C LEU A 315 3.49 32.68 23.23
N LYS A 316 4.13 33.72 22.68
CA LYS A 316 5.54 34.05 22.93
C LYS A 316 5.74 34.92 24.18
N ASP A 317 4.68 35.23 24.93
CA ASP A 317 4.82 35.88 26.24
C ASP A 317 5.81 35.10 27.11
N PRO A 318 6.77 35.78 27.76
CA PRO A 318 7.87 35.14 28.47
C PRO A 318 7.40 34.17 29.56
N GLU A 319 6.25 34.43 30.18
CA GLU A 319 5.61 33.56 31.18
C GLU A 319 5.10 32.25 30.56
N ASN A 320 4.37 32.33 29.44
CA ASN A 320 3.91 31.15 28.68
C ASN A 320 5.07 30.35 28.05
N GLY A 321 6.17 31.03 27.71
CA GLY A 321 7.41 30.41 27.26
C GLY A 321 8.05 29.54 28.33
N ALA A 322 8.13 30.03 29.58
CA ALA A 322 8.67 29.31 30.72
C ALA A 322 7.83 28.07 31.08
N MET A 323 6.50 28.18 31.10
CA MET A 323 5.58 27.06 31.33
C MET A 323 5.68 25.97 30.28
N ARG A 324 5.69 26.36 28.99
CA ARG A 324 5.89 25.42 27.89
C ARG A 324 7.22 24.71 27.97
N SER A 325 8.25 25.42 28.42
CA SER A 325 9.59 24.87 28.60
C SER A 325 9.62 23.84 29.74
N SER A 326 8.96 24.14 30.86
CA SER A 326 8.78 23.24 32.00
C SER A 326 7.98 21.98 31.62
N ALA A 327 6.89 22.13 30.86
CA ALA A 327 6.08 21.02 30.38
C ALA A 327 6.83 20.08 29.43
N LEU A 328 7.69 20.62 28.56
CA LEU A 328 8.56 19.81 27.69
C LEU A 328 9.63 19.07 28.49
N ASP A 329 10.19 19.68 29.52
CA ASP A 329 11.19 19.05 30.38
C ASP A 329 10.54 17.93 31.23
N ALA A 330 9.35 18.17 31.77
CA ALA A 330 8.53 17.17 32.47
C ALA A 330 8.18 15.98 31.55
N MET A 331 7.74 16.24 30.32
CA MET A 331 7.51 15.18 29.33
C MET A 331 8.78 14.45 28.95
N ARG A 332 9.90 15.16 28.78
CA ARG A 332 11.19 14.54 28.46
C ARG A 332 11.61 13.57 29.56
N GLU A 333 11.51 13.99 30.82
CA GLU A 333 11.90 13.17 31.96
C GLU A 333 11.02 11.92 32.06
N SER A 334 9.71 12.09 32.03
CA SER A 334 8.73 10.99 32.19
C SER A 334 8.67 10.01 31.02
N THR A 335 8.86 10.48 29.77
CA THR A 335 8.75 9.64 28.56
C THR A 335 10.07 9.06 28.07
N SER A 336 11.22 9.55 28.56
CA SER A 336 12.56 9.13 28.13
C SER A 336 12.75 7.61 28.17
N ALA A 337 12.41 6.98 29.30
CA ALA A 337 12.55 5.54 29.50
C ALA A 337 11.70 4.73 28.49
N VAL A 338 10.46 5.15 28.23
CA VAL A 338 9.58 4.48 27.25
C VAL A 338 10.09 4.65 25.83
N LEU A 339 10.53 5.86 25.45
CA LEU A 339 11.09 6.11 24.12
C LEU A 339 12.37 5.31 23.86
N ASP A 340 13.23 5.18 24.87
CA ASP A 340 14.46 4.39 24.79
C ASP A 340 14.15 2.89 24.71
N LEU A 341 13.20 2.40 25.50
CA LEU A 341 12.77 0.99 25.43
C LEU A 341 12.05 0.66 24.12
N CYS A 342 11.25 1.57 23.57
CA CYS A 342 10.66 1.43 22.24
C CYS A 342 11.73 1.35 21.16
N SER A 343 12.76 2.20 21.22
CA SER A 343 13.89 2.17 20.29
C SER A 343 14.68 0.86 20.38
N GLN A 344 14.98 0.40 21.60
CA GLN A 344 15.61 -0.89 21.85
C GLN A 344 14.75 -2.05 21.32
N SER A 345 13.44 -1.97 21.51
CA SER A 345 12.48 -2.97 21.02
C SER A 345 12.44 -3.04 19.50
N VAL A 346 12.40 -1.89 18.82
CA VAL A 346 12.47 -1.81 17.35
C VAL A 346 13.74 -2.47 16.83
N ASN A 347 14.90 -2.15 17.42
CA ASN A 347 16.17 -2.78 17.04
C ASN A 347 16.17 -4.29 17.31
N LEU A 348 15.66 -4.72 18.46
CA LEU A 348 15.58 -6.14 18.82
C LEU A 348 14.64 -6.93 17.91
N ILE A 349 13.52 -6.35 17.48
CA ILE A 349 12.62 -6.94 16.48
C ILE A 349 13.33 -7.07 15.14
N ALA A 350 14.00 -6.00 14.68
CA ALA A 350 14.77 -6.02 13.44
C ALA A 350 15.88 -7.08 13.48
N ASP A 351 16.65 -7.15 14.57
CA ASP A 351 17.71 -8.14 14.77
C ASP A 351 17.15 -9.57 14.83
N SER A 352 15.98 -9.77 15.42
CA SER A 352 15.31 -11.07 15.46
C SER A 352 14.87 -11.52 14.06
N ILE A 353 14.23 -10.63 13.30
CA ILE A 353 13.86 -10.89 11.89
C ILE A 353 15.12 -11.18 11.07
N HIS A 354 16.16 -10.37 11.23
CA HIS A 354 17.43 -10.51 10.55
C HIS A 354 18.09 -11.86 10.85
N ALA A 355 18.12 -12.26 12.12
CA ALA A 355 18.73 -13.51 12.54
C ALA A 355 17.94 -14.72 12.03
N VAL A 356 16.61 -14.67 12.03
CA VAL A 356 15.77 -15.71 11.40
C VAL A 356 15.99 -15.75 9.89
N ASN A 357 16.20 -14.61 9.24
CA ASN A 357 16.37 -14.53 7.79
C ASN A 357 17.76 -15.01 7.32
N SER A 358 18.82 -14.69 8.07
CA SER A 358 20.21 -15.04 7.74
C SER A 358 20.59 -16.48 8.10
N THR A 359 19.93 -17.09 9.10
CA THR A 359 20.27 -18.45 9.59
C THR A 359 19.50 -19.59 8.93
N ARG A 360 18.94 -19.37 7.74
CA ARG A 360 18.12 -20.37 7.02
C ARG A 360 18.89 -21.62 6.59
N TRP A 361 20.13 -21.44 6.15
CA TRP A 361 20.95 -22.52 5.55
C TRP A 361 21.98 -23.12 6.52
N PHE A 362 22.54 -22.31 7.43
CA PHE A 362 23.63 -22.74 8.31
C PHE A 362 23.18 -22.87 9.78
N ALA A 363 23.27 -24.08 10.32
CA ALA A 363 22.68 -24.44 11.63
C ALA A 363 23.65 -24.39 12.82
N ARG A 364 24.97 -24.28 12.59
CA ARG A 364 25.99 -24.72 13.57
C ARG A 364 26.04 -23.93 14.89
N ASN A 365 25.71 -22.64 14.90
CA ASN A 365 25.67 -21.78 16.11
C ASN A 365 24.28 -21.15 16.36
N GLN A 366 23.22 -21.75 15.81
CA GLN A 366 21.91 -21.10 15.72
C GLN A 366 21.08 -21.21 17.01
N LYS A 367 21.05 -22.39 17.66
CA LYS A 367 20.15 -22.64 18.80
C LYS A 367 20.43 -21.73 20.00
N ILE A 368 21.71 -21.53 20.33
CA ILE A 368 22.14 -20.68 21.46
C ILE A 368 21.80 -19.22 21.18
N LYS A 369 22.11 -18.70 20.00
CA LYS A 369 21.77 -17.31 19.60
C LYS A 369 20.26 -17.06 19.58
N MET A 370 19.46 -18.04 19.17
CA MET A 370 18.00 -17.88 19.13
C MET A 370 17.37 -17.99 20.51
N ALA A 371 17.93 -18.82 21.41
CA ALA A 371 17.50 -18.86 22.81
C ALA A 371 17.78 -17.52 23.50
N ASP A 372 18.99 -16.97 23.34
CA ASP A 372 19.36 -15.64 23.85
C ASP A 372 18.41 -14.54 23.34
N LEU A 373 18.14 -14.50 22.03
CA LEU A 373 17.18 -13.54 21.46
C LEU A 373 15.76 -13.72 22.03
N THR A 374 15.33 -14.95 22.25
CA THR A 374 13.99 -15.24 22.80
C THR A 374 13.86 -14.70 24.23
N ASP A 375 14.90 -14.90 25.04
CA ASP A 375 14.96 -14.41 26.41
C ASP A 375 15.05 -12.88 26.47
N ARG A 376 15.86 -12.27 25.59
CA ARG A 376 15.95 -10.82 25.44
C ARG A 376 14.61 -10.20 25.04
N VAL A 377 13.91 -10.78 24.05
CA VAL A 377 12.56 -10.31 23.63
C VAL A 377 11.59 -10.38 24.81
N LYS A 378 11.58 -11.50 25.55
CA LYS A 378 10.72 -11.67 26.72
C LYS A 378 11.01 -10.64 27.81
N HIS A 379 12.29 -10.40 28.10
CA HIS A 379 12.74 -9.44 29.10
C HIS A 379 12.37 -8.00 28.69
N THR A 380 12.75 -7.57 27.49
CA THR A 380 12.47 -6.22 26.99
C THR A 380 10.97 -5.94 26.93
N ARG A 381 10.14 -6.93 26.56
CA ARG A 381 8.68 -6.81 26.63
C ARG A 381 8.20 -6.50 28.06
N GLY A 382 8.67 -7.27 29.04
CA GLY A 382 8.28 -7.07 30.45
C GLY A 382 8.67 -5.68 30.95
N THR A 383 9.89 -5.24 30.62
CA THR A 383 10.40 -3.92 30.99
C THR A 383 9.64 -2.79 30.30
N LEU A 384 9.32 -2.92 29.00
CA LEU A 384 8.54 -1.94 28.25
C LEU A 384 7.12 -1.79 28.81
N SER A 385 6.45 -2.91 29.10
CA SER A 385 5.09 -2.90 29.66
C SER A 385 5.04 -2.21 31.03
N SER A 386 6.02 -2.49 31.90
CA SER A 386 6.14 -1.81 33.19
C SER A 386 6.43 -0.32 33.01
N ALA A 387 7.36 0.04 32.12
CA ALA A 387 7.71 1.44 31.86
C ALA A 387 6.53 2.23 31.28
N ARG A 388 5.73 1.62 30.40
CA ARG A 388 4.50 2.22 29.86
C ARG A 388 3.49 2.49 30.96
N ALA A 389 3.25 1.53 31.85
CA ALA A 389 2.34 1.71 32.98
C ALA A 389 2.77 2.86 33.90
N THR A 390 4.07 2.97 34.20
CA THR A 390 4.64 4.10 34.96
C THR A 390 4.54 5.42 34.20
N CYS A 391 4.76 5.41 32.88
CA CYS A 391 4.67 6.60 32.04
C CYS A 391 3.24 7.18 32.04
N ILE A 392 2.21 6.33 31.94
CA ILE A 392 0.80 6.76 31.95
C ILE A 392 0.47 7.54 33.22
N THR A 393 0.91 7.07 34.39
CA THR A 393 0.58 7.71 35.66
C THR A 393 1.47 8.93 35.93
N ARG A 394 2.77 8.81 35.70
CA ARG A 394 3.76 9.85 36.00
C ARG A 394 3.66 11.05 35.04
N THR A 395 3.52 10.80 33.73
CA THR A 395 3.55 11.87 32.72
C THR A 395 2.33 12.76 32.85
N THR A 396 1.14 12.16 32.94
CA THR A 396 -0.11 12.92 33.15
C THR A 396 -0.03 13.78 34.41
N GLN A 397 0.46 13.22 35.54
CA GLN A 397 0.60 13.96 36.79
C GLN A 397 1.59 15.13 36.67
N GLN A 398 2.80 14.88 36.15
CA GLN A 398 3.82 15.92 35.98
C GLN A 398 3.40 17.02 34.99
N LEU A 399 2.63 16.67 33.95
CA LEU A 399 2.10 17.63 32.99
C LEU A 399 1.08 18.57 33.65
N ILE A 400 0.20 18.02 34.50
CA ILE A 400 -0.79 18.81 35.26
C ILE A 400 -0.07 19.68 36.31
N ASP A 401 0.90 19.13 37.04
CA ASP A 401 1.66 19.87 38.06
C ASP A 401 2.49 21.02 37.46
N SER A 402 3.04 20.83 36.24
CA SER A 402 3.77 21.89 35.52
C SER A 402 2.90 23.09 35.09
N HIS A 403 1.58 22.96 35.20
CA HIS A 403 0.59 24.01 34.94
C HIS A 403 -0.37 24.18 36.12
N ALA A 404 0.08 23.87 37.34
CA ALA A 404 -0.74 23.93 38.55
C ALA A 404 -1.33 25.31 38.82
N ASP A 405 -0.67 26.36 38.32
CA ASP A 405 -1.08 27.75 38.44
C ASP A 405 -2.28 28.13 37.55
N LEU A 406 -2.69 27.25 36.64
CA LEU A 406 -3.94 27.36 35.89
C LEU A 406 -5.17 26.88 36.67
N PHE A 407 -4.94 26.22 37.81
CA PHE A 407 -5.97 25.69 38.68
C PHE A 407 -6.04 26.49 39.98
N GLU A 408 -7.25 26.73 40.47
CA GLU A 408 -7.52 27.30 41.78
C GLU A 408 -7.28 26.27 42.89
N GLU A 409 -7.22 26.73 44.14
CA GLU A 409 -6.96 25.89 45.33
C GLU A 409 -8.03 24.80 45.55
N ASN A 410 -9.24 25.02 45.02
CA ASN A 410 -10.38 24.09 44.97
C ASN A 410 -10.28 23.04 43.83
N GLY A 411 -9.29 23.15 42.94
CA GLY A 411 -9.10 22.27 41.77
C GLY A 411 -9.92 22.65 40.53
N GLU A 412 -10.64 23.77 40.56
CA GLU A 412 -11.36 24.32 39.40
C GLU A 412 -10.39 25.14 38.52
N LEU A 413 -10.71 25.25 37.24
CA LEU A 413 -9.92 26.06 36.32
C LEU A 413 -10.17 27.53 36.63
N LYS A 414 -9.12 28.37 36.76
CA LYS A 414 -9.32 29.81 36.98
C LYS A 414 -10.18 30.41 35.86
N SER A 415 -10.93 31.46 36.20
CA SER A 415 -11.88 32.10 35.29
C SER A 415 -11.23 32.53 33.95
N PRO A 416 -11.95 32.50 32.82
CA PRO A 416 -11.42 32.85 31.49
C PRO A 416 -11.00 34.31 31.33
N GLU A 417 -11.27 35.17 32.32
CA GLU A 417 -10.78 36.55 32.39
C GLU A 417 -9.37 36.64 33.01
N GLU A 418 -8.99 35.68 33.87
CA GLU A 418 -7.66 35.54 34.47
C GLU A 418 -6.76 34.57 33.68
N LEU A 419 -7.36 33.55 33.05
CA LEU A 419 -6.68 32.69 32.10
C LEU A 419 -6.58 33.41 30.75
N GLY A 420 -5.37 33.82 30.35
CA GLY A 420 -5.13 34.17 28.96
C GLY A 420 -5.65 33.03 28.06
N SER A 421 -6.34 33.35 26.96
CA SER A 421 -7.13 32.42 26.12
C SER A 421 -6.36 31.22 25.53
N TYR A 422 -5.07 31.08 25.85
CA TYR A 422 -4.12 30.18 25.24
C TYR A 422 -3.25 29.37 26.22
N SER A 423 -3.43 29.49 27.55
CA SER A 423 -2.58 28.77 28.53
C SER A 423 -2.81 27.24 28.53
N LEU A 424 -4.02 26.78 28.20
CA LEU A 424 -4.36 25.35 28.11
C LEU A 424 -3.72 24.63 26.92
N ARG A 425 -3.25 25.37 25.91
CA ARG A 425 -2.73 24.78 24.67
C ARG A 425 -1.46 23.96 24.89
N GLY A 426 -0.63 24.35 25.88
CA GLY A 426 0.57 23.61 26.28
C GLY A 426 0.26 22.23 26.83
N ILE A 427 -0.68 22.15 27.78
CA ILE A 427 -1.17 20.89 28.35
C ILE A 427 -1.81 20.01 27.28
N ILE A 428 -2.70 20.56 26.44
CA ILE A 428 -3.36 19.79 25.38
C ILE A 428 -2.33 19.19 24.43
N LEU A 429 -1.33 19.96 24.02
CA LEU A 429 -0.26 19.47 23.14
C LEU A 429 0.56 18.38 23.81
N GLY A 430 0.88 18.53 25.10
CA GLY A 430 1.60 17.53 25.88
C GLY A 430 0.84 16.22 26.02
N MET A 431 -0.45 16.27 26.39
CA MET A 431 -1.32 15.10 26.46
C MET A 431 -1.45 14.38 25.12
N VAL A 432 -1.54 15.13 24.01
CA VAL A 432 -1.58 14.52 22.66
C VAL A 432 -0.28 13.78 22.35
N VAL A 433 0.88 14.37 22.65
CA VAL A 433 2.19 13.71 22.45
C VAL A 433 2.31 12.47 23.32
N GLU A 434 1.95 12.57 24.60
CA GLU A 434 1.95 11.45 25.55
C GLU A 434 1.11 10.28 25.00
N GLU A 435 -0.13 10.53 24.58
CA GLU A 435 -1.02 9.50 24.05
C GLU A 435 -0.44 8.83 22.79
N ARG A 436 0.20 9.60 21.91
CA ARG A 436 0.86 9.04 20.70
C ARG A 436 2.08 8.19 21.05
N ILE A 437 2.85 8.57 22.07
CA ILE A 437 3.99 7.79 22.57
C ILE A 437 3.50 6.47 23.19
N ILE A 438 2.44 6.52 24.01
CA ILE A 438 1.83 5.35 24.64
C ILE A 438 1.27 4.39 23.57
N ALA A 439 0.55 4.92 22.57
CA ALA A 439 0.01 4.13 21.48
C ALA A 439 1.11 3.43 20.65
N LEU A 440 2.24 4.10 20.44
CA LEU A 440 3.40 3.49 19.79
C LEU A 440 4.05 2.40 20.66
N ALA A 441 4.16 2.62 21.97
CA ALA A 441 4.67 1.61 22.90
C ALA A 441 3.78 0.37 22.93
N GLU A 442 2.46 0.54 23.01
CA GLU A 442 1.49 -0.56 22.97
C GLU A 442 1.54 -1.36 21.65
N ALA A 443 1.60 -0.67 20.51
CA ALA A 443 1.75 -1.35 19.23
C ALA A 443 3.07 -2.14 19.16
N THR A 444 4.15 -1.59 19.72
CA THR A 444 5.48 -2.24 19.74
C THR A 444 5.48 -3.45 20.66
N GLU A 445 4.83 -3.38 21.82
CA GLU A 445 4.59 -4.54 22.71
C GLU A 445 3.82 -5.64 21.98
N THR A 446 2.75 -5.29 21.27
CA THR A 446 1.94 -6.26 20.50
C THR A 446 2.78 -6.98 19.44
N LEU A 447 3.70 -6.25 18.77
CA LEU A 447 4.62 -6.85 17.81
C LEU A 447 5.67 -7.74 18.48
N LEU A 448 6.21 -7.35 19.64
CA LEU A 448 7.11 -8.18 20.45
C LEU A 448 6.43 -9.46 20.94
N ASP A 449 5.17 -9.37 21.36
CA ASP A 449 4.36 -10.52 21.79
C ASP A 449 4.20 -11.54 20.68
N HIS A 450 3.82 -11.06 19.50
CA HIS A 450 3.64 -11.91 18.33
C HIS A 450 4.97 -12.54 17.90
N LEU A 451 6.06 -11.76 17.93
CA LEU A 451 7.40 -12.25 17.64
C LEU A 451 7.86 -13.31 18.64
N HIS A 452 7.64 -13.09 19.94
CA HIS A 452 7.98 -14.05 21.00
C HIS A 452 7.24 -15.38 20.79
N CYS A 453 5.93 -15.32 20.51
CA CYS A 453 5.12 -16.49 20.20
C CYS A 453 5.68 -17.27 18.99
N LEU A 454 6.06 -16.57 17.92
CA LEU A 454 6.64 -17.20 16.74
C LEU A 454 8.01 -17.83 17.00
N LEU A 455 8.88 -17.17 17.79
CA LEU A 455 10.19 -17.70 18.17
C LEU A 455 10.08 -18.96 19.04
N GLN A 456 9.13 -18.99 19.97
CA GLN A 456 8.88 -20.17 20.82
C GLN A 456 8.24 -21.34 20.06
N THR A 457 7.22 -21.05 19.24
CA THR A 457 6.45 -22.09 18.55
C THR A 457 7.25 -22.77 17.44
N ARG A 458 8.27 -22.09 16.88
CA ARG A 458 9.05 -22.56 15.73
C ARG A 458 10.57 -22.57 16.03
N PRO A 459 11.05 -23.52 16.85
CA PRO A 459 12.46 -23.57 17.26
C PRO A 459 13.41 -24.11 16.17
N ASP A 460 12.90 -24.85 15.18
CA ASP A 460 13.71 -25.55 14.17
C ASP A 460 13.44 -25.07 12.75
N ASN A 461 14.47 -25.11 11.91
CA ASN A 461 14.35 -24.81 10.48
C ASN A 461 13.63 -25.96 9.76
N LYS A 462 12.57 -25.66 9.01
CA LYS A 462 11.82 -26.63 8.21
C LYS A 462 11.79 -26.23 6.74
N PHE A 463 11.52 -27.19 5.86
CA PHE A 463 11.16 -26.92 4.48
C PHE A 463 9.65 -26.67 4.41
N TRP A 464 9.27 -25.56 3.78
CA TRP A 464 7.89 -25.17 3.55
C TRP A 464 7.57 -25.33 2.07
N LEU A 465 6.61 -26.21 1.78
CA LEU A 465 6.10 -26.48 0.43
C LEU A 465 4.91 -25.56 0.10
N PRO A 466 4.60 -25.34 -1.19
CA PRO A 466 3.53 -24.44 -1.60
C PRO A 466 2.19 -25.14 -1.33
N PHE A 467 1.39 -24.58 -0.44
CA PHE A 467 0.20 -25.28 0.07
C PHE A 467 -1.02 -25.22 -0.87
N ARG A 468 -1.03 -24.43 -1.96
CA ARG A 468 -2.23 -24.22 -2.79
C ARG A 468 -1.95 -23.94 -4.28
N LEU A 469 -1.82 -24.97 -5.11
CA LEU A 469 -1.88 -24.83 -6.58
C LEU A 469 -3.22 -24.22 -7.05
N GLN A 470 -4.30 -24.43 -6.29
CA GLN A 470 -5.60 -23.79 -6.54
C GLN A 470 -5.54 -22.25 -6.41
N TYR A 471 -4.65 -21.73 -5.55
CA TYR A 471 -4.43 -20.28 -5.42
C TYR A 471 -3.77 -19.70 -6.67
N TRP A 472 -2.90 -20.47 -7.35
CA TRP A 472 -2.30 -20.07 -8.62
C TRP A 472 -3.35 -19.94 -9.73
N LEU A 473 -4.23 -20.93 -9.87
CA LEU A 473 -5.35 -20.87 -10.83
C LEU A 473 -6.28 -19.69 -10.50
N ALA A 474 -6.65 -19.52 -9.23
CA ALA A 474 -7.49 -18.40 -8.81
C ALA A 474 -6.80 -17.03 -9.00
N TRP A 475 -5.48 -16.94 -8.81
CA TRP A 475 -4.73 -15.71 -9.03
C TRP A 475 -4.64 -15.36 -10.51
N ILE A 476 -4.42 -16.33 -11.41
CA ILE A 476 -4.45 -16.09 -12.86
C ILE A 476 -5.84 -15.62 -13.31
N VAL A 477 -6.90 -16.22 -12.75
CA VAL A 477 -8.29 -15.90 -13.10
C VAL A 477 -8.76 -14.57 -12.49
N ASN A 478 -8.27 -14.20 -11.30
CA ASN A 478 -8.64 -12.96 -10.63
C ASN A 478 -7.73 -11.79 -11.06
N GLY A 479 -8.26 -10.90 -11.90
CA GLY A 479 -7.53 -9.75 -12.47
C GLY A 479 -7.07 -8.67 -11.48
N HIS A 480 -7.56 -8.66 -10.24
CA HIS A 480 -7.38 -7.54 -9.29
C HIS A 480 -6.03 -7.50 -8.52
N GLN A 481 -5.04 -8.33 -8.87
CA GLN A 481 -3.78 -8.40 -8.11
C GLN A 481 -2.57 -8.05 -8.98
N ARG A 482 -1.80 -7.01 -8.59
CA ARG A 482 -0.73 -6.40 -9.40
C ARG A 482 0.52 -7.29 -9.49
N VAL A 483 1.20 -7.29 -10.65
CA VAL A 483 2.44 -8.02 -10.89
C VAL A 483 3.64 -7.09 -10.69
N PRO A 484 4.61 -7.43 -9.82
CA PRO A 484 5.83 -6.64 -9.63
C PRO A 484 6.89 -7.08 -10.67
N VAL A 485 6.68 -6.76 -11.94
CA VAL A 485 7.80 -6.76 -12.90
C VAL A 485 8.31 -5.33 -12.99
N SER A 486 9.53 -5.11 -12.48
CA SER A 486 10.26 -3.85 -12.62
C SER A 486 10.27 -3.44 -14.11
N GLY A 487 9.70 -2.28 -14.42
CA GLY A 487 9.64 -1.74 -15.79
C GLY A 487 8.30 -1.91 -16.54
N PHE A 488 7.38 -2.77 -16.06
CA PHE A 488 6.08 -2.99 -16.74
C PHE A 488 4.85 -2.71 -15.86
N SER A 489 5.03 -2.26 -14.61
CA SER A 489 3.93 -1.70 -13.82
C SER A 489 3.68 -0.25 -14.24
N PRO A 490 2.45 0.11 -14.69
CA PRO A 490 2.04 1.51 -14.68
C PRO A 490 1.93 1.96 -13.22
N GLY A 491 2.56 3.08 -12.88
CA GLY A 491 2.39 3.74 -11.58
C GLY A 491 3.53 3.53 -10.57
N ALA A 492 4.71 4.07 -10.85
CA ALA A 492 5.64 4.48 -9.80
C ALA A 492 5.44 5.96 -9.41
N ASN A 493 4.74 6.77 -10.21
CA ASN A 493 4.31 8.13 -9.90
C ASN A 493 3.00 8.37 -10.65
N ASP A 494 1.87 8.37 -9.93
CA ASP A 494 0.62 9.10 -10.18
C ASP A 494 -0.51 8.41 -9.42
N ASP A 495 -1.34 9.22 -8.76
CA ASP A 495 -2.60 8.78 -8.15
C ASP A 495 -3.54 8.32 -9.28
N ASP A 496 -3.49 7.02 -9.57
CA ASP A 496 -4.27 6.35 -10.60
C ASP A 496 -5.79 6.44 -10.29
N PRO A 497 -6.57 7.22 -11.06
CA PRO A 497 -7.99 7.47 -10.79
C PRO A 497 -8.85 6.20 -10.89
N ASP A 498 -8.34 5.15 -11.53
CA ASP A 498 -9.06 3.88 -11.71
C ASP A 498 -9.25 3.09 -10.41
N VAL A 499 -8.34 3.24 -9.43
CA VAL A 499 -8.43 2.55 -8.13
C VAL A 499 -9.51 3.17 -7.24
N LEU A 500 -9.65 4.50 -7.30
CA LEU A 500 -10.69 5.24 -6.59
C LEU A 500 -12.08 4.94 -7.17
N GLU A 501 -12.14 4.75 -8.49
CA GLU A 501 -13.38 4.38 -9.17
C GLU A 501 -13.80 2.91 -8.93
N GLU A 502 -12.84 1.99 -8.75
CA GLU A 502 -13.13 0.61 -8.32
C GLU A 502 -13.67 0.56 -6.89
N GLN A 503 -13.07 1.31 -5.96
CA GLN A 503 -13.55 1.38 -4.57
C GLN A 503 -14.96 2.00 -4.46
N THR A 504 -15.25 3.02 -5.26
CA THR A 504 -16.60 3.64 -5.31
C THR A 504 -17.63 2.75 -6.00
N LYS A 505 -17.24 1.90 -6.95
CA LYS A 505 -18.09 0.86 -7.56
C LYS A 505 -18.39 -0.29 -6.61
N GLU A 506 -17.42 -0.73 -5.82
CA GLU A 506 -17.64 -1.74 -4.79
C GLU A 506 -18.54 -1.21 -3.68
N ALA A 507 -18.37 0.05 -3.26
CA ALA A 507 -19.29 0.73 -2.35
C ALA A 507 -20.72 0.84 -2.95
N HIS A 508 -20.86 1.20 -4.23
CA HIS A 508 -22.15 1.23 -4.93
C HIS A 508 -22.79 -0.17 -5.07
N ARG A 509 -21.98 -1.21 -5.26
CA ARG A 509 -22.45 -2.60 -5.33
C ARG A 509 -22.94 -3.10 -3.97
N GLN A 510 -22.25 -2.74 -2.89
CA GLN A 510 -22.68 -3.04 -1.53
C GLN A 510 -23.98 -2.30 -1.17
N LEU A 511 -24.15 -1.06 -1.62
CA LEU A 511 -25.41 -0.31 -1.49
C LEU A 511 -26.56 -0.87 -2.35
N ARG A 512 -26.26 -1.59 -3.43
CA ARG A 512 -27.27 -2.28 -4.26
C ARG A 512 -27.72 -3.59 -3.64
N ILE A 513 -26.82 -4.30 -2.95
CA ILE A 513 -27.12 -5.52 -2.20
C ILE A 513 -27.99 -5.20 -0.99
N SER A 514 -27.80 -4.04 -0.34
CA SER A 514 -28.64 -3.60 0.78
C SER A 514 -30.05 -3.12 0.36
N ARG A 515 -30.34 -2.99 -0.94
CA ARG A 515 -31.66 -2.59 -1.48
C ARG A 515 -32.51 -3.74 -2.02
N GLY A 516 -32.08 -4.98 -1.80
CA GLY A 516 -32.97 -6.15 -1.78
C GLY A 516 -33.87 -6.37 -3.00
N TYR A 517 -33.34 -6.41 -4.23
CA TYR A 517 -34.02 -7.06 -5.36
C TYR A 517 -33.04 -7.50 -6.45
N THR A 518 -32.85 -8.82 -6.61
CA THR A 518 -33.06 -9.57 -7.86
C THR A 518 -32.76 -11.06 -7.63
N ARG A 519 -33.76 -11.92 -7.87
CA ARG A 519 -33.58 -13.37 -7.94
C ARG A 519 -32.73 -13.71 -9.19
N PRO A 520 -31.71 -14.57 -9.09
CA PRO A 520 -30.97 -15.01 -10.27
C PRO A 520 -31.85 -15.94 -11.11
N VAL A 521 -32.22 -15.50 -12.31
CA VAL A 521 -32.86 -16.38 -13.31
C VAL A 521 -31.84 -17.41 -13.77
N HIS A 522 -32.18 -18.68 -13.61
CA HIS A 522 -31.35 -19.81 -14.02
C HIS A 522 -31.38 -19.91 -15.56
N ARG A 523 -30.46 -19.23 -16.24
CA ARG A 523 -30.19 -19.40 -17.68
C ARG A 523 -29.00 -20.33 -17.89
N ASN A 524 -29.10 -21.19 -18.91
CA ASN A 524 -28.08 -22.17 -19.32
C ASN A 524 -26.68 -21.55 -19.43
N GLN A 525 -25.67 -22.26 -18.91
CA GLN A 525 -24.29 -21.76 -18.83
C GLN A 525 -23.69 -21.43 -20.20
N ILE A 526 -24.08 -22.18 -21.23
CA ILE A 526 -23.63 -21.99 -22.62
C ILE A 526 -24.11 -20.65 -23.18
N LEU A 527 -25.38 -20.30 -22.96
CA LEU A 527 -25.92 -19.01 -23.40
C LEU A 527 -25.28 -17.84 -22.63
N LYS A 528 -24.91 -18.05 -21.36
CA LYS A 528 -24.17 -17.05 -20.57
C LYS A 528 -22.76 -16.82 -21.10
N THR A 529 -22.04 -17.88 -21.49
CA THR A 529 -20.70 -17.75 -22.08
C THR A 529 -20.77 -17.10 -23.45
N PHE A 530 -21.76 -17.42 -24.29
CA PHE A 530 -21.94 -16.74 -25.58
C PHE A 530 -22.33 -15.26 -25.42
N ILE A 531 -23.23 -14.92 -24.51
CA ILE A 531 -23.61 -13.52 -24.25
C ILE A 531 -22.46 -12.75 -23.59
N MET A 532 -21.68 -13.36 -22.69
CA MET A 532 -20.47 -12.75 -22.14
C MET A 532 -19.41 -12.55 -23.21
N LEU A 533 -19.16 -13.54 -24.07
CA LEU A 533 -18.20 -13.45 -25.15
C LEU A 533 -18.63 -12.41 -26.17
N TYR A 534 -19.90 -12.37 -26.55
CA TYR A 534 -20.46 -11.37 -27.46
C TYR A 534 -20.39 -9.96 -26.87
N LYS A 535 -20.79 -9.76 -25.61
CA LYS A 535 -20.63 -8.47 -24.91
C LYS A 535 -19.16 -8.08 -24.73
N TRP A 536 -18.28 -9.05 -24.50
CA TRP A 536 -16.84 -8.83 -24.43
C TRP A 536 -16.25 -8.50 -25.81
N LEU A 537 -16.81 -9.02 -26.90
CA LEU A 537 -16.33 -8.76 -28.26
C LEU A 537 -16.82 -7.41 -28.81
N THR A 538 -18.05 -7.00 -28.46
CA THR A 538 -18.77 -5.88 -29.10
C THR A 538 -18.92 -4.63 -28.24
N ASN A 539 -18.54 -4.65 -26.95
CA ASN A 539 -18.68 -3.47 -26.09
C ASN A 539 -17.56 -2.45 -26.36
N PRO A 540 -17.89 -1.23 -26.84
CA PRO A 540 -16.91 -0.18 -27.15
C PRO A 540 -16.18 0.36 -25.91
N GLY A 541 -16.76 0.24 -24.71
CA GLY A 541 -16.16 0.75 -23.45
C GLY A 541 -14.96 -0.03 -22.89
N GLY A 542 -14.22 -0.76 -23.72
CA GLY A 542 -13.00 -1.47 -23.29
C GLY A 542 -11.82 -1.31 -24.25
N ILE A 543 -11.89 -0.35 -25.18
CA ILE A 543 -10.75 0.08 -26.02
C ILE A 543 -10.39 1.51 -25.68
N GLU A 544 -11.38 2.34 -25.38
CA GLU A 544 -11.18 3.61 -24.72
C GLU A 544 -11.21 3.36 -23.21
N GLY A 545 -10.13 3.77 -22.52
CA GLY A 545 -10.19 4.00 -21.10
C GLY A 545 -11.41 4.86 -20.77
N ARG A 546 -11.95 4.68 -19.58
CA ARG A 546 -13.08 5.44 -19.03
C ARG A 546 -12.85 6.95 -19.16
N LEU A 547 -13.24 7.53 -20.29
CA LEU A 547 -13.22 8.96 -20.55
C LEU A 547 -14.49 9.27 -21.32
N GLY A 548 -15.41 9.93 -20.62
CA GLY A 548 -16.44 10.77 -21.21
C GLY A 548 -17.54 10.08 -22.03
N HIS A 549 -18.72 10.00 -21.42
CA HIS A 549 -20.03 10.39 -21.98
C HIS A 549 -21.13 9.34 -21.84
N TYR A 550 -22.12 9.68 -21.02
CA TYR A 550 -23.51 9.59 -21.44
C TYR A 550 -24.08 11.02 -21.50
N TYR A 551 -23.97 11.65 -22.67
CA TYR A 551 -24.96 12.61 -23.12
C TYR A 551 -25.64 11.99 -24.35
N SER A 552 -26.95 12.19 -24.43
CA SER A 552 -27.85 11.77 -25.51
C SER A 552 -28.48 10.38 -25.36
N SER A 553 -29.68 10.36 -24.77
CA SER A 553 -30.81 9.76 -25.46
C SER A 553 -32.09 10.50 -25.11
N ASN A 554 -32.71 11.05 -26.14
CA ASN A 554 -34.05 11.63 -26.18
C ASN A 554 -35.09 10.83 -25.37
N ASN A 555 -35.84 11.55 -24.54
CA ASN A 555 -37.19 11.18 -24.14
C ASN A 555 -38.18 11.56 -25.26
N PRO A 556 -39.28 10.81 -25.40
CA PRO A 556 -40.57 11.43 -25.60
C PRO A 556 -41.47 11.19 -24.39
N CYS A 557 -41.99 12.31 -23.89
CA CYS A 557 -43.32 12.50 -23.33
C CYS A 557 -43.90 11.44 -22.38
N ARG A 558 -43.99 11.79 -21.09
CA ARG A 558 -45.29 11.77 -20.41
C ARG A 558 -45.40 12.86 -19.35
N VAL A 559 -46.36 13.73 -19.60
CA VAL A 559 -46.88 14.80 -18.76
C VAL A 559 -47.66 14.20 -17.59
N HIS A 560 -47.38 14.64 -16.37
CA HIS A 560 -48.40 15.13 -15.41
C HIS A 560 -47.71 15.83 -14.22
N GLY A 561 -48.14 17.06 -13.98
CA GLY A 561 -47.58 17.99 -13.01
C GLY A 561 -48.03 17.77 -11.56
N GLY A 562 -47.35 18.48 -10.66
CA GLY A 562 -47.69 18.64 -9.25
C GLY A 562 -46.66 19.54 -8.55
N LEU A 563 -47.10 20.77 -8.24
CA LEU A 563 -46.39 21.93 -7.70
C LEU A 563 -46.12 21.83 -6.17
N TYR A 564 -45.01 22.46 -5.72
CA TYR A 564 -44.76 23.13 -4.41
C TYR A 564 -44.71 22.27 -3.11
N LEU A 565 -43.91 22.50 -2.03
CA LEU A 565 -43.10 23.62 -1.49
C LEU A 565 -42.14 23.09 -0.37
N PHE A 566 -41.02 23.81 -0.16
CA PHE A 566 -40.17 23.96 1.05
C PHE A 566 -39.37 22.80 1.70
N GLY A 567 -38.09 23.10 1.97
CA GLY A 567 -37.40 22.68 3.21
C GLY A 567 -35.92 22.35 3.01
N GLY A 568 -35.02 23.16 3.60
CA GLY A 568 -33.57 23.00 3.49
C GLY A 568 -32.99 21.73 4.13
N VAL A 569 -31.75 21.41 3.77
CA VAL A 569 -30.60 21.19 4.66
C VAL A 569 -29.47 20.61 3.81
N SER A 570 -28.39 21.37 3.74
CA SER A 570 -27.12 20.98 3.15
C SER A 570 -26.23 20.34 4.23
N CYS A 571 -25.43 19.35 3.80
CA CYS A 571 -24.15 18.93 4.36
C CYS A 571 -24.10 18.40 5.81
N ALA A 572 -23.95 17.08 5.95
CA ALA A 572 -22.98 16.46 6.87
C ALA A 572 -22.91 14.94 6.63
N ARG A 573 -21.98 14.48 5.80
CA ARG A 573 -21.56 13.07 5.81
C ARG A 573 -20.13 12.96 5.31
N ASP A 574 -19.18 13.08 6.24
CA ASP A 574 -17.90 12.35 6.21
C ASP A 574 -17.07 12.71 7.44
N SER A 575 -17.17 11.87 8.49
CA SER A 575 -16.13 11.68 9.52
C SER A 575 -16.54 10.64 10.58
N ALA A 576 -17.00 9.46 10.16
CA ALA A 576 -17.11 8.30 11.05
C ALA A 576 -15.81 7.48 11.00
N GLY A 577 -14.77 8.00 11.64
CA GLY A 577 -13.47 7.32 11.78
C GLY A 577 -12.56 7.90 12.87
N ARG A 578 -12.98 9.00 13.51
CA ARG A 578 -12.28 9.65 14.62
C ARG A 578 -13.19 9.69 15.84
N SER A 579 -13.39 8.57 16.52
CA SER A 579 -14.04 8.57 17.85
C SER A 579 -13.71 7.33 18.67
N LEU A 580 -12.43 7.05 18.87
CA LEU A 580 -11.99 6.11 19.91
C LEU A 580 -10.92 6.70 20.86
N GLY A 581 -10.46 7.94 20.65
CA GLY A 581 -9.43 8.57 21.49
C GLY A 581 -9.93 9.58 22.55
N ASN A 582 -11.02 10.31 22.27
CA ASN A 582 -11.42 11.43 23.13
C ASN A 582 -12.02 10.99 24.49
N GLY A 583 -12.50 9.76 24.60
CA GLY A 583 -13.04 9.22 25.86
C GLY A 583 -11.97 9.02 26.94
N SER A 584 -10.75 8.63 26.55
CA SER A 584 -9.63 8.39 27.49
C SER A 584 -9.16 9.70 28.14
N MET A 585 -9.03 10.77 27.36
CA MET A 585 -8.54 12.08 27.83
C MET A 585 -9.47 12.73 28.85
N VAL A 586 -10.78 12.78 28.56
CA VAL A 586 -11.80 13.34 29.46
C VAL A 586 -11.91 12.51 30.73
N TYR A 587 -11.83 11.18 30.61
CA TYR A 587 -11.89 10.27 31.75
C TYR A 587 -10.67 10.42 32.68
N ARG A 588 -9.46 10.63 32.15
CA ARG A 588 -8.25 10.83 32.97
C ARG A 588 -8.26 12.16 33.73
N LEU A 589 -8.66 13.26 33.07
CA LEU A 589 -8.83 14.57 33.73
C LEU A 589 -9.89 14.50 34.83
N TRP A 590 -10.99 13.79 34.59
CA TRP A 590 -12.05 13.59 35.57
C TRP A 590 -11.62 12.68 36.74
N ALA A 591 -10.93 11.58 36.46
CA ALA A 591 -10.43 10.64 37.48
C ALA A 591 -9.40 11.31 38.41
N TRP A 592 -8.50 12.13 37.85
CA TRP A 592 -7.54 12.90 38.63
C TRP A 592 -8.22 13.91 39.57
N ASN A 593 -9.21 14.67 39.08
CA ASN A 593 -9.96 15.63 39.91
C ASN A 593 -10.68 14.91 41.07
N ARG A 594 -11.25 13.74 40.80
CA ARG A 594 -11.90 12.90 41.83
C ARG A 594 -10.92 12.40 42.90
N GLU A 595 -9.71 11.98 42.52
CA GLU A 595 -8.67 11.51 43.45
C GLU A 595 -8.15 12.66 44.34
N ARG A 596 -8.02 13.87 43.80
CA ARG A 596 -7.59 15.07 44.55
C ARG A 596 -8.65 15.54 45.55
N ILE A 597 -9.93 15.54 45.18
CA ILE A 597 -11.04 15.84 46.11
C ILE A 597 -11.08 14.81 47.25
N ARG A 598 -10.75 13.55 46.96
CA ARG A 598 -10.69 12.49 47.97
C ARG A 598 -9.53 12.69 48.95
N ASN A 599 -8.35 13.05 48.46
CA ASN A 599 -7.17 13.30 49.29
C ASN A 599 -7.26 14.63 50.05
N GLY A 600 -7.94 15.65 49.50
CA GLY A 600 -8.23 16.91 50.18
C GLY A 600 -9.17 16.76 51.39
N ARG A 601 -10.12 15.81 51.35
CA ARG A 601 -11.00 15.50 52.49
C ARG A 601 -10.31 14.77 53.65
N HIS A 602 -9.18 14.11 53.42
CA HIS A 602 -8.46 13.43 54.50
C HIS A 602 -7.53 14.34 55.32
N ASN A 603 -7.26 15.56 54.85
CA ASN A 603 -6.44 16.54 55.58
C ASN A 603 -7.24 17.56 56.41
N SER A 604 -8.58 17.47 56.46
CA SER A 604 -9.43 18.42 57.20
C SER A 604 -10.16 17.80 58.40
N SER A 605 -9.68 16.69 58.96
CA SER A 605 -10.33 16.04 60.11
C SER A 605 -9.32 15.78 61.22
N ASN A 606 -8.93 16.86 61.91
CA ASN A 606 -8.31 16.76 63.22
C ASN A 606 -8.74 17.99 64.04
N ASP A 607 -9.87 17.88 64.74
CA ASP A 607 -10.17 18.67 65.93
C ASP A 607 -11.28 18.00 66.78
N GLY A 608 -10.90 17.65 68.03
CA GLY A 608 -11.68 17.58 69.28
C GLY A 608 -13.03 16.85 69.39
N GLY A 609 -13.09 15.77 70.21
CA GLY A 609 -14.31 15.04 70.66
C GLY A 609 -15.15 15.75 71.76
N PRO A 610 -15.90 15.07 72.67
CA PRO A 610 -16.11 13.61 72.87
C PRO A 610 -17.58 13.13 73.12
N ASP A 611 -17.73 11.79 73.15
CA ASP A 611 -18.68 10.88 73.83
C ASP A 611 -20.22 11.06 73.81
N VAL A 612 -20.96 10.02 73.37
CA VAL A 612 -21.89 9.19 74.19
C VAL A 612 -22.22 7.84 73.48
N VAL A 613 -22.23 6.79 74.30
CA VAL A 613 -22.43 5.35 74.08
C VAL A 613 -23.89 4.95 73.82
N ALA A 614 -24.15 3.97 72.93
CA ALA A 614 -25.13 2.87 73.12
C ALA A 614 -25.06 1.80 72.02
N SER A 615 -25.51 0.58 72.35
CA SER A 615 -25.09 -0.74 71.86
C SER A 615 -26.20 -1.59 71.19
N VAL A 616 -25.89 -2.23 70.03
CA VAL A 616 -26.04 -3.69 69.66
C VAL A 616 -27.50 -4.29 69.50
N PRO A 617 -27.80 -5.40 68.75
CA PRO A 617 -27.81 -5.72 67.29
C PRO A 617 -29.18 -6.40 66.86
N PRO A 618 -29.29 -7.46 66.00
CA PRO A 618 -29.18 -7.56 64.54
C PRO A 618 -30.48 -8.12 63.85
N THR A 619 -30.65 -7.96 62.53
CA THR A 619 -31.43 -8.92 61.73
C THR A 619 -31.03 -8.94 60.25
N SER A 620 -30.92 -10.16 59.74
CA SER A 620 -30.66 -10.61 58.37
C SER A 620 -31.83 -10.38 57.41
N LEU A 621 -31.56 -10.14 56.12
CA LEU A 621 -31.98 -11.00 54.98
C LEU A 621 -31.80 -10.34 53.59
N HIS A 622 -31.21 -11.14 52.69
CA HIS A 622 -31.41 -11.30 51.25
C HIS A 622 -31.20 -10.20 50.18
N ASN A 623 -30.35 -10.60 49.22
CA ASN A 623 -30.44 -10.51 47.74
C ASN A 623 -30.46 -9.15 47.03
N GLY A 624 -29.66 -9.06 45.97
CA GLY A 624 -29.94 -8.19 44.83
C GLY A 624 -28.69 -7.60 44.18
N SER A 625 -28.10 -8.35 43.27
CA SER A 625 -27.18 -7.83 42.26
C SER A 625 -27.92 -6.89 41.31
N ASP A 626 -27.54 -5.62 41.21
CA ASP A 626 -27.82 -4.78 40.05
C ASP A 626 -26.67 -3.79 39.82
N TYR A 627 -25.99 -3.98 38.69
CA TYR A 627 -25.07 -3.01 38.12
C TYR A 627 -25.90 -2.02 37.30
N GLU A 628 -26.19 -0.84 37.85
CA GLU A 628 -26.76 0.27 37.08
C GLU A 628 -25.70 0.91 36.19
N TRP A 629 -25.85 0.70 34.89
CA TRP A 629 -25.25 1.52 33.84
C TRP A 629 -25.86 2.92 33.88
N CYS A 630 -25.12 3.89 34.40
CA CYS A 630 -25.55 5.29 34.36
C CYS A 630 -25.28 5.91 32.97
N ASP A 631 -26.30 6.63 32.52
CA ASP A 631 -26.65 7.04 31.16
C ASP A 631 -25.65 8.01 30.48
N ILE A 632 -25.06 7.54 29.37
CA ILE A 632 -24.11 8.27 28.50
C ILE A 632 -24.78 9.45 27.76
N ARG A 633 -26.12 9.58 27.77
CA ARG A 633 -26.82 10.67 27.05
C ARG A 633 -26.73 12.05 27.67
N SER A 634 -26.33 12.19 28.94
CA SER A 634 -26.25 13.50 29.59
C SER A 634 -24.94 14.26 29.35
N CYS A 635 -23.84 13.57 29.00
CA CYS A 635 -22.56 14.23 28.71
C CYS A 635 -22.51 14.92 27.33
N CYS A 636 -23.26 14.46 26.33
CA CYS A 636 -23.25 15.08 24.99
C CYS A 636 -24.03 16.41 24.90
N ARG A 637 -24.75 16.82 25.94
CA ARG A 637 -25.61 18.02 25.88
C ARG A 637 -24.92 19.33 26.32
N LEU A 638 -23.68 19.26 26.81
CA LEU A 638 -22.89 20.43 27.25
C LEU A 638 -21.78 20.85 26.27
N GLN A 639 -21.63 20.15 25.15
CA GLN A 639 -20.58 20.44 24.15
C GLN A 639 -21.10 21.15 22.89
N LEU A 640 -22.35 21.63 22.91
CA LEU A 640 -23.00 22.36 21.81
C LEU A 640 -23.77 23.61 22.30
N ARG A 641 -23.27 24.29 23.34
CA ARG A 641 -23.61 25.68 23.65
C ARG A 641 -22.36 26.52 23.76
#